data_AF-A0A1H1G0M9-F1
#
_entry.id   AF-A0A1H1G0M9-F1
#
_cell.length_a   1.000
_cell.length_b   1.000
_cell.length_c   1.000
_cell.angle_alpha   90.00
_cell.angle_beta   90.00
_cell.angle_gamma   90.00
#
_symmetry.space_group_name_H-M   'P 1'
#
loop_
_entity.id
_entity.type
_entity.pdbx_description
1 polymer ?
#
loop_
_entity_poly.entity_id
_entity_poly.type
_entity_poly.pdbx_seq_one_letter_code
_entity_poly.pdbx_strand_id
1 'polypeptide(L)'
;MPESTSTTSPQILPKSDNQQSSTEQNGLEFLPVNPDQLQSKLIIELPPSLEASSDTLPNALSQGINPLLSEIRWDPKTETLLLPSGLEIAEIETISGETEITLSDGTTIRIEGHSDTPPSIEIDNQTLTAQEIQQAFNAARNVEPGAGPEASSGLSSGSEPASGNNEPQSPLVRDGELTGSGNDFEPIPIVVQPSFPITPLLLPTERNQEFFERDESDGAFIEAKSPQIAIPEDPTINPAFFQGSDDDLYEAGLPTGSTPDQAATTTSGPLNISSGSSPLSLLEVCDPAQNIWIDVTGGGQITTPLGTFIITQNTDGSYSWSYILSATGDHSSSAVSEPLKLKLTNEDGAQASGEITINIIDDAPVIDIADAPASIAEGNTLDGTWSLNPGADGVTQITVSMTGEADQTVSLSGNANATFTLPKGTLTVNPDGTYSFEAATNLDNDDPQEQSFTLSATDADGDTTTDSHTITITDGTPPTPPDNLPGEAIDLILTINEAALDTNLDQADLAVGNTTGSDPTSTAETDVSSTLTFTAGSDDLSSFAFGDTSAISISNGDATLTVSWAISNGQLVGAINGTPAIILSLDATTITAGQQGTVTVTATLTDAFPHDASGEPLTITGIKLDASDHDGDTVTADIQVNIINDAPVIDIADAPASIAEGNTLYGTWSLNPGADGVTQITVSMTGEADQTVSLSGNANATFTLPKGTLTVNPDGTYSFEAATNLDNDDPQEQSFTLSATDADGDTTTDSHTITITDGPQPFGGDLIALSLEEGALGVQTGNDPATGSTIGSNPASTAETQSDTLAFTAGSDDITGFTLGDTSNILVQDDSNTTVTSILWSLSADKQVLTGSIAGQNVIQLTINGSSIAAGTTGTVQVTATLLAEFPHVTDGSSDFSILGVPIVATDTDGSTAIGITNISIKDDEPDIDITDTQNIVTEGDTITDTFSLSLGADGYSSVTVYTDVNNQYSVDLAPNSQTTLYTEEGQLTLHSDGTWEFTANTGLDFSQLQTLQFFISVEDGDGDKDADSHLISIKQAAQPIEGTAGNDVLTGTQTSELILGLEGDDTISGGGGRDKLAGMDGYDTLEGGAQSDTFVLDLTNLTIADLITDYISSGADADLLDATEMVGGEQIDQANAEDYFQLSGGILSFDQDGTGTNHSMEQVMNFSSPPAQVEIIIDESQAPVIITS
;
A
#
# COMPACT_ATOMS: atom_id res chain seq x y z
N MET A 1 31.46 38.71 8.76
CA MET A 1 32.85 38.82 9.25
C MET A 1 33.33 37.42 9.67
N PRO A 2 34.64 37.11 9.62
CA PRO A 2 35.08 35.79 9.14
C PRO A 2 36.10 35.08 10.06
N GLU A 3 36.81 34.11 9.45
CA GLU A 3 38.01 33.38 9.92
C GLU A 3 37.72 32.00 10.59
N SER A 4 38.42 30.91 10.27
CA SER A 4 39.83 30.83 9.86
C SER A 4 40.20 29.65 8.91
N THR A 5 40.81 29.99 7.77
CA THR A 5 42.07 29.48 7.16
C THR A 5 42.38 27.95 7.09
N SER A 6 42.55 27.32 5.91
CA SER A 6 43.73 27.29 4.98
C SER A 6 44.96 26.50 5.50
N THR A 7 45.80 25.75 4.75
CA THR A 7 46.15 25.61 3.31
C THR A 7 46.92 24.28 3.06
N THR A 8 46.93 23.74 1.82
CA THR A 8 48.13 23.60 0.93
C THR A 8 47.90 22.64 -0.25
N SER A 9 48.40 23.02 -1.44
CA SER A 9 48.49 22.18 -2.66
C SER A 9 49.95 22.06 -3.14
N PRO A 10 50.26 21.12 -4.05
CA PRO A 10 50.56 21.51 -5.45
C PRO A 10 49.93 20.54 -6.48
N GLN A 11 49.34 20.97 -7.62
CA GLN A 11 49.96 21.53 -8.85
C GLN A 11 50.93 20.56 -9.57
N ILE A 12 50.90 20.33 -10.91
CA ILE A 12 50.14 20.96 -12.02
C ILE A 12 50.14 20.09 -13.31
N LEU A 13 49.01 20.09 -14.07
CA LEU A 13 48.74 19.90 -15.54
C LEU A 13 49.54 18.88 -16.42
N PRO A 14 49.05 18.55 -17.66
CA PRO A 14 47.88 19.03 -18.45
C PRO A 14 46.88 17.89 -18.79
N LYS A 15 45.77 17.97 -19.58
CA LYS A 15 45.02 18.98 -20.39
C LYS A 15 43.60 18.38 -20.67
N SER A 16 42.59 18.98 -21.32
CA SER A 16 42.27 20.31 -21.88
C SER A 16 40.73 20.47 -21.83
N ASP A 17 40.22 21.70 -21.74
CA ASP A 17 38.84 21.99 -21.32
C ASP A 17 37.73 21.96 -22.40
N ASN A 18 36.50 22.17 -21.88
CA ASN A 18 35.26 22.68 -22.47
C ASN A 18 34.30 21.67 -23.15
N GLN A 19 33.03 21.55 -22.78
CA GLN A 19 31.93 22.45 -22.32
C GLN A 19 30.93 22.79 -23.44
N GLN A 20 29.68 22.36 -23.20
CA GLN A 20 28.39 22.94 -23.57
C GLN A 20 27.87 23.02 -25.02
N SER A 21 26.66 22.45 -25.16
CA SER A 21 25.45 22.99 -25.81
C SER A 21 25.21 22.86 -27.33
N SER A 22 24.17 22.07 -27.63
CA SER A 22 23.05 22.29 -28.58
C SER A 22 23.24 22.32 -30.12
N THR A 23 22.26 21.63 -30.76
CA THR A 23 21.68 21.80 -32.12
C THR A 23 22.39 21.31 -33.40
N GLU A 24 21.75 20.30 -34.02
CA GLU A 24 21.36 20.13 -35.45
C GLU A 24 22.33 19.72 -36.61
N GLN A 25 21.76 18.81 -37.45
CA GLN A 25 21.90 18.58 -38.92
C GLN A 25 23.05 17.75 -39.58
N ASN A 26 22.67 16.53 -40.00
CA ASN A 26 22.71 15.94 -41.37
C ASN A 26 23.97 15.84 -42.27
N GLY A 27 24.25 14.60 -42.73
CA GLY A 27 24.87 14.23 -44.04
C GLY A 27 26.35 13.78 -44.00
N LEU A 28 26.88 12.88 -44.85
CA LEU A 28 26.33 12.06 -45.97
C LEU A 28 27.28 10.86 -46.29
N GLU A 29 26.70 9.75 -46.74
CA GLU A 29 27.20 8.69 -47.68
C GLU A 29 28.61 8.03 -47.59
N PHE A 30 28.61 6.70 -47.68
CA PHE A 30 29.33 5.94 -48.73
C PHE A 30 28.49 4.72 -49.20
N LEU A 31 28.50 4.44 -50.51
CA LEU A 31 27.81 3.35 -51.23
C LEU A 31 28.82 2.24 -51.65
N PRO A 32 28.42 1.13 -52.32
CA PRO A 32 27.42 0.12 -51.94
C PRO A 32 27.95 -1.34 -52.14
N VAL A 33 27.52 -2.33 -51.34
CA VAL A 33 27.78 -3.77 -51.63
C VAL A 33 26.60 -4.68 -51.26
N ASN A 34 26.01 -5.28 -52.31
CA ASN A 34 25.22 -6.53 -52.40
C ASN A 34 23.95 -6.74 -51.52
N PRO A 35 22.74 -6.91 -52.12
CA PRO A 35 21.46 -7.08 -51.40
C PRO A 35 21.07 -8.54 -51.10
N ASP A 36 22.02 -9.47 -50.94
CA ASP A 36 21.79 -10.93 -50.79
C ASP A 36 22.34 -11.50 -49.46
N GLN A 37 22.34 -10.73 -48.37
CA GLN A 37 22.76 -11.21 -47.05
C GLN A 37 21.81 -10.70 -45.96
N LEU A 38 20.89 -11.56 -45.51
CA LEU A 38 20.33 -11.47 -44.16
C LEU A 38 21.49 -11.63 -43.17
N GLN A 39 21.71 -10.65 -42.30
CA GLN A 39 22.65 -10.80 -41.18
C GLN A 39 21.88 -11.35 -39.99
N SER A 40 21.74 -12.67 -39.94
CA SER A 40 21.13 -13.35 -38.79
C SER A 40 21.99 -13.17 -37.53
N LYS A 41 21.37 -12.92 -36.39
CA LYS A 41 22.02 -12.56 -35.12
C LYS A 41 21.54 -13.47 -33.99
N LEU A 42 22.47 -14.10 -33.28
CA LEU A 42 22.21 -14.87 -32.06
C LEU A 42 22.37 -13.95 -30.83
N ILE A 43 21.43 -14.05 -29.90
CA ILE A 43 21.37 -13.32 -28.64
C ILE A 43 21.05 -14.33 -27.54
N ILE A 44 21.63 -14.15 -26.36
CA ILE A 44 21.32 -14.92 -25.16
C ILE A 44 21.07 -13.89 -24.05
N GLU A 45 19.87 -13.89 -23.49
CA GLU A 45 19.41 -13.00 -22.42
C GLU A 45 19.19 -13.87 -21.16
N LEU A 46 19.79 -13.48 -20.03
CA LEU A 46 19.66 -14.19 -18.75
C LEU A 46 18.42 -13.71 -17.99
N PRO A 47 17.81 -14.55 -17.13
CA PRO A 47 16.64 -14.15 -16.35
C PRO A 47 16.98 -13.01 -15.36
N PRO A 48 15.99 -12.15 -14.99
CA PRO A 48 16.24 -10.96 -14.17
C PRO A 48 16.87 -11.23 -12.79
N SER A 49 16.74 -12.45 -12.27
CA SER A 49 17.32 -12.90 -11.00
C SER A 49 18.85 -13.00 -11.00
N LEU A 50 19.51 -12.94 -12.16
CA LEU A 50 20.97 -13.04 -12.30
C LEU A 50 21.68 -11.72 -12.69
N GLU A 51 20.95 -10.63 -12.96
CA GLU A 51 21.54 -9.32 -13.28
C GLU A 51 21.74 -8.44 -12.03
N ALA A 52 22.79 -8.70 -11.24
CA ALA A 52 23.16 -7.84 -10.12
C ALA A 52 24.66 -7.49 -10.05
N SER A 53 24.95 -6.18 -10.09
CA SER A 53 26.22 -5.50 -9.80
C SER A 53 27.37 -5.63 -10.82
N SER A 54 27.54 -4.56 -11.63
CA SER A 54 28.80 -4.28 -12.34
C SER A 54 29.45 -2.99 -11.82
N ASP A 55 30.07 -3.03 -10.64
CA ASP A 55 31.19 -2.12 -10.32
C ASP A 55 31.98 -2.56 -9.06
N THR A 56 33.04 -3.37 -9.23
CA THR A 56 34.41 -3.14 -8.69
C THR A 56 35.32 -4.39 -8.72
N LEU A 57 36.45 -4.25 -9.44
CA LEU A 57 37.68 -5.08 -9.41
C LEU A 57 37.63 -6.57 -9.87
N PRO A 58 38.78 -7.14 -10.32
CA PRO A 58 38.82 -8.41 -11.06
C PRO A 58 39.20 -9.63 -10.21
N ASN A 59 38.87 -10.82 -10.73
CA ASN A 59 39.09 -12.17 -10.18
C ASN A 59 38.10 -12.63 -9.09
N ALA A 60 36.83 -12.80 -9.49
CA ALA A 60 35.99 -13.88 -8.99
C ALA A 60 35.38 -14.62 -10.18
N LEU A 61 35.28 -15.96 -10.12
CA LEU A 61 34.50 -16.73 -11.09
C LEU A 61 33.04 -16.58 -10.67
N SER A 62 32.20 -16.05 -11.56
CA SER A 62 30.75 -16.00 -11.34
C SER A 62 30.22 -17.43 -11.26
N GLN A 63 29.63 -17.79 -10.10
CA GLN A 63 28.82 -18.98 -9.93
C GLN A 63 27.35 -18.56 -10.15
N GLY A 64 26.64 -19.28 -11.02
CA GLY A 64 25.24 -18.99 -11.37
C GLY A 64 24.94 -19.05 -12.87
N ILE A 65 25.93 -18.76 -13.73
CA ILE A 65 25.76 -18.89 -15.19
C ILE A 65 26.06 -20.34 -15.59
N ASN A 66 25.09 -21.00 -16.24
CA ASN A 66 25.24 -22.34 -16.78
C ASN A 66 26.41 -22.36 -17.80
N PRO A 67 27.50 -23.14 -17.58
CA PRO A 67 28.71 -23.07 -18.40
C PRO A 67 28.47 -23.51 -19.86
N LEU A 68 27.45 -24.33 -20.09
CA LEU A 68 27.06 -24.84 -21.41
C LEU A 68 26.53 -23.73 -22.34
N LEU A 69 26.02 -22.61 -21.80
CA LEU A 69 25.60 -21.45 -22.61
C LEU A 69 26.75 -20.90 -23.48
N SER A 70 28.00 -21.07 -23.03
CA SER A 70 29.19 -20.65 -23.78
C SER A 70 29.49 -21.53 -25.00
N GLU A 71 28.83 -22.67 -25.15
CA GLU A 71 29.02 -23.64 -26.25
C GLU A 71 27.96 -23.51 -27.36
N ILE A 72 26.86 -22.79 -27.13
CA ILE A 72 25.80 -22.55 -28.13
C ILE A 72 26.36 -21.86 -29.38
N ARG A 73 26.04 -22.36 -30.59
CA ARG A 73 26.46 -21.75 -31.87
C ARG A 73 25.30 -21.69 -32.86
N TRP A 74 25.24 -20.61 -33.63
CA TRP A 74 24.34 -20.47 -34.78
C TRP A 74 25.14 -20.60 -36.08
N ASP A 75 24.77 -21.52 -36.99
CA ASP A 75 25.26 -21.52 -38.37
C ASP A 75 24.26 -20.81 -39.30
N PRO A 76 24.57 -19.58 -39.77
CA PRO A 76 23.68 -18.78 -40.60
C PRO A 76 23.58 -19.28 -42.05
N LYS A 77 24.32 -20.32 -42.45
CA LYS A 77 24.27 -20.89 -43.81
C LYS A 77 23.38 -22.12 -43.92
N THR A 78 23.16 -22.82 -42.81
CA THR A 78 22.31 -24.01 -42.74
C THR A 78 21.05 -23.77 -41.91
N GLU A 79 20.89 -22.57 -41.36
CA GLU A 79 19.82 -22.21 -40.41
C GLU A 79 19.72 -23.24 -39.27
N THR A 80 20.88 -23.54 -38.68
CA THR A 80 21.03 -24.58 -37.66
C THR A 80 21.55 -23.99 -36.36
N LEU A 81 20.83 -24.24 -35.27
CA LEU A 81 21.27 -23.97 -33.91
C LEU A 81 21.94 -25.23 -33.34
N LEU A 82 23.18 -25.10 -32.90
CA LEU A 82 23.95 -26.13 -32.22
C LEU A 82 23.80 -25.91 -30.71
N LEU A 83 23.24 -26.88 -30.01
CA LEU A 83 23.08 -26.91 -28.56
C LEU A 83 23.90 -28.07 -27.98
N PRO A 84 24.68 -27.85 -26.89
CA PRO A 84 25.29 -28.94 -26.14
C PRO A 84 24.22 -29.78 -25.43
N SER A 85 24.49 -31.07 -25.21
CA SER A 85 23.64 -31.91 -24.36
C SER A 85 23.69 -31.43 -22.90
N GLY A 86 22.52 -31.48 -22.22
CA GLY A 86 22.35 -30.98 -20.86
C GLY A 86 21.74 -29.57 -20.77
N LEU A 87 21.33 -28.95 -21.88
CA LEU A 87 20.39 -27.83 -21.88
C LEU A 87 18.97 -28.36 -22.13
N GLU A 88 18.03 -28.01 -21.26
CA GLU A 88 16.62 -28.37 -21.38
C GLU A 88 15.82 -27.18 -21.91
N ILE A 89 14.98 -27.43 -22.91
CA ILE A 89 14.18 -26.42 -23.61
C ILE A 89 12.75 -26.46 -23.08
N ALA A 90 12.28 -25.36 -22.51
CA ALA A 90 10.91 -25.19 -22.05
C ALA A 90 9.97 -24.74 -23.19
N GLU A 91 10.42 -23.80 -24.03
CA GLU A 91 9.59 -23.22 -25.10
C GLU A 91 10.40 -22.89 -26.36
N ILE A 92 9.74 -22.95 -27.52
CA ILE A 92 10.26 -22.45 -28.80
C ILE A 92 9.13 -21.71 -29.52
N GLU A 93 9.26 -20.39 -29.69
CA GLU A 93 8.39 -19.58 -30.54
C GLU A 93 9.13 -19.14 -31.81
N THR A 94 8.41 -18.97 -32.93
CA THR A 94 9.00 -18.45 -34.17
C THR A 94 7.99 -17.57 -34.91
N ILE A 95 8.31 -16.29 -35.05
CA ILE A 95 7.47 -15.27 -35.66
C ILE A 95 8.31 -14.47 -36.67
N SER A 96 7.92 -14.50 -37.95
CA SER A 96 8.42 -13.60 -39.00
C SER A 96 9.96 -13.50 -39.15
N GLY A 97 10.67 -14.62 -38.98
CA GLY A 97 12.14 -14.68 -39.08
C GLY A 97 12.89 -14.34 -37.78
N GLU A 98 12.19 -14.25 -36.66
CA GLU A 98 12.74 -14.30 -35.30
C GLU A 98 12.32 -15.63 -34.64
N THR A 99 13.27 -16.35 -34.04
CA THR A 99 13.00 -17.52 -33.18
C THR A 99 13.48 -17.22 -31.78
N GLU A 100 12.64 -17.51 -30.80
CA GLU A 100 12.96 -17.41 -29.38
C GLU A 100 12.88 -18.81 -28.76
N ILE A 101 13.88 -19.17 -27.96
CA ILE A 101 13.97 -20.46 -27.27
C ILE A 101 14.20 -20.17 -25.80
N THR A 102 13.25 -20.57 -24.95
CA THR A 102 13.35 -20.41 -23.49
C THR A 102 13.83 -21.73 -22.91
N LEU A 103 14.90 -21.68 -22.12
CA LEU A 103 15.40 -22.84 -21.36
C LEU A 103 14.64 -22.99 -20.03
N SER A 104 14.67 -24.17 -19.41
CA SER A 104 13.99 -24.40 -18.12
C SER A 104 14.56 -23.58 -16.96
N ASP A 105 15.77 -23.03 -17.08
CA ASP A 105 16.36 -22.08 -16.13
C ASP A 105 15.92 -20.61 -16.35
N GLY A 106 15.03 -20.35 -17.32
CA GLY A 106 14.55 -19.02 -17.67
C GLY A 106 15.48 -18.21 -18.57
N THR A 107 16.58 -18.79 -19.06
CA THR A 107 17.45 -18.16 -20.07
C THR A 107 16.79 -18.15 -21.44
N THR A 108 16.79 -17.01 -22.12
CA THR A 108 16.17 -16.82 -23.44
C THR A 108 17.25 -16.75 -24.53
N ILE A 109 17.15 -17.60 -25.55
CA ILE A 109 18.02 -17.61 -26.73
C ILE A 109 17.22 -17.08 -27.92
N ARG A 110 17.53 -15.85 -28.39
CA ARG A 110 16.85 -15.24 -29.55
C ARG A 110 17.72 -15.26 -30.80
N ILE A 111 17.16 -15.70 -31.92
CA ILE A 111 17.78 -15.75 -33.24
C ILE A 111 16.99 -14.83 -34.15
N GLU A 112 17.55 -13.66 -34.48
CA GLU A 112 16.95 -12.68 -35.38
C GLU A 112 17.42 -12.90 -36.82
N GLY A 113 16.56 -12.70 -37.82
CA GLY A 113 16.95 -12.58 -39.23
C GLY A 113 17.23 -13.89 -39.97
N HIS A 114 16.52 -14.97 -39.63
CA HIS A 114 16.51 -16.25 -40.37
C HIS A 114 15.19 -16.41 -41.17
N SER A 115 14.85 -17.61 -41.66
CA SER A 115 13.67 -17.80 -42.52
C SER A 115 12.34 -17.85 -41.75
N ASP A 116 11.21 -17.78 -42.48
CA ASP A 116 9.86 -17.90 -41.88
C ASP A 116 9.53 -19.33 -41.39
N THR A 117 10.52 -20.22 -41.26
CA THR A 117 10.39 -21.57 -40.71
C THR A 117 11.35 -21.74 -39.53
N PRO A 118 10.96 -22.45 -38.45
CA PRO A 118 11.83 -22.62 -37.29
C PRO A 118 13.17 -23.27 -37.71
N PRO A 119 14.29 -22.85 -37.10
CA PRO A 119 15.60 -23.39 -37.43
C PRO A 119 15.69 -24.89 -37.12
N SER A 120 16.62 -25.57 -37.79
CA SER A 120 16.96 -26.96 -37.40
C SER A 120 17.81 -26.91 -36.13
N ILE A 121 17.64 -27.86 -35.22
CA ILE A 121 18.38 -27.92 -33.96
C ILE A 121 19.26 -29.15 -33.98
N GLU A 122 20.56 -29.00 -33.71
CA GLU A 122 21.53 -30.08 -33.65
C GLU A 122 22.04 -30.25 -32.21
N ILE A 123 21.82 -31.44 -31.64
CA ILE A 123 22.27 -31.86 -30.31
C ILE A 123 23.06 -33.16 -30.50
N ASP A 124 24.32 -33.21 -30.06
CA ASP A 124 25.20 -34.39 -30.16
C ASP A 124 25.20 -35.10 -31.52
N ASN A 125 25.38 -34.34 -32.61
CA ASN A 125 25.32 -34.79 -34.02
C ASN A 125 23.95 -35.37 -34.47
N GLN A 126 22.87 -35.16 -33.73
CA GLN A 126 21.50 -35.45 -34.17
C GLN A 126 20.78 -34.15 -34.53
N THR A 127 20.38 -34.00 -35.79
CA THR A 127 19.65 -32.84 -36.29
C THR A 127 18.14 -33.10 -36.26
N LEU A 128 17.41 -32.35 -35.43
CA LEU A 128 15.96 -32.21 -35.50
C LEU A 128 15.61 -31.19 -36.58
N THR A 129 14.82 -31.58 -37.57
CA THR A 129 14.40 -30.69 -38.65
C THR A 129 13.20 -29.82 -38.25
N ALA A 130 13.08 -28.65 -38.89
CA ALA A 130 11.94 -27.75 -38.76
C ALA A 130 10.57 -28.45 -38.88
N GLN A 131 10.46 -29.48 -39.73
CA GLN A 131 9.23 -30.24 -39.90
C GLN A 131 8.93 -31.18 -38.72
N GLU A 132 9.94 -31.79 -38.12
CA GLU A 132 9.77 -32.72 -36.98
C GLU A 132 9.38 -31.94 -35.71
N ILE A 133 10.01 -30.80 -35.46
CA ILE A 133 9.67 -29.87 -34.37
C ILE A 133 8.20 -29.41 -34.51
N GLN A 134 7.81 -28.97 -35.71
CA GLN A 134 6.44 -28.55 -35.99
C GLN A 134 5.42 -29.71 -35.88
N GLN A 135 5.83 -30.95 -36.17
CA GLN A 135 4.96 -32.12 -36.14
C GLN A 135 4.73 -32.64 -34.71
N ALA A 136 5.74 -32.52 -33.82
CA ALA A 136 5.60 -32.84 -32.40
C ALA A 136 4.63 -31.89 -31.68
N PHE A 137 4.76 -30.57 -31.90
CA PHE A 137 3.84 -29.57 -31.33
C PHE A 137 2.37 -29.75 -31.77
N ASN A 138 2.14 -30.15 -33.02
CA ASN A 138 0.78 -30.43 -33.51
C ASN A 138 0.16 -31.71 -32.94
N ALA A 139 0.96 -32.63 -32.38
CA ALA A 139 0.49 -33.84 -31.73
C ALA A 139 0.04 -33.58 -30.27
N ALA A 140 0.79 -32.76 -29.52
CA ALA A 140 0.46 -32.39 -28.13
C ALA A 140 -0.90 -31.66 -28.02
N ARG A 141 -1.30 -30.91 -29.05
CA ARG A 141 -2.46 -30.00 -29.02
C ARG A 141 -3.82 -30.62 -29.38
N ASN A 142 -3.95 -31.96 -29.42
CA ASN A 142 -5.13 -32.67 -29.95
C ASN A 142 -5.70 -33.78 -29.05
N VAL A 143 -5.41 -33.78 -27.74
CA VAL A 143 -6.00 -34.73 -26.78
C VAL A 143 -7.06 -34.03 -25.93
N GLU A 144 -8.34 -34.30 -26.21
CA GLU A 144 -9.50 -33.81 -25.43
C GLU A 144 -10.32 -35.02 -24.92
N PRO A 145 -10.56 -35.18 -23.60
CA PRO A 145 -11.37 -36.28 -23.06
C PRO A 145 -12.88 -36.06 -23.31
N GLY A 146 -13.56 -37.08 -23.85
CA GLY A 146 -14.96 -36.96 -24.27
C GLY A 146 -15.98 -36.96 -23.11
N ALA A 147 -16.91 -36.00 -23.13
CA ALA A 147 -18.03 -35.93 -22.19
C ALA A 147 -19.11 -37.03 -22.44
N GLY A 148 -19.39 -37.82 -21.41
CA GLY A 148 -20.53 -38.76 -21.36
C GLY A 148 -21.85 -38.10 -20.86
N PRO A 149 -23.03 -38.73 -21.05
CA PRO A 149 -24.28 -37.97 -21.10
C PRO A 149 -25.40 -38.46 -20.16
N GLU A 150 -25.83 -37.61 -19.20
CA GLU A 150 -27.12 -37.73 -18.49
C GLU A 150 -27.63 -36.33 -18.08
N ALA A 151 -28.88 -36.06 -17.69
CA ALA A 151 -30.21 -36.47 -18.14
C ALA A 151 -31.22 -35.73 -17.21
N SER A 152 -31.86 -34.67 -17.71
CA SER A 152 -33.25 -34.27 -17.39
C SER A 152 -33.85 -34.51 -15.97
N SER A 153 -34.20 -33.44 -15.24
CA SER A 153 -35.62 -33.01 -15.01
C SER A 153 -35.81 -32.02 -13.83
N GLY A 154 -36.87 -31.17 -13.85
CA GLY A 154 -37.44 -30.58 -12.62
C GLY A 154 -37.84 -29.08 -12.64
N LEU A 155 -39.08 -28.77 -13.02
CA LEU A 155 -39.75 -27.46 -12.86
C LEU A 155 -40.20 -27.23 -11.37
N SER A 156 -40.66 -26.09 -10.82
CA SER A 156 -41.29 -24.86 -11.39
C SER A 156 -41.43 -23.66 -10.40
N SER A 157 -41.48 -22.42 -10.95
CA SER A 157 -42.38 -21.26 -10.63
C SER A 157 -42.33 -20.47 -9.29
N GLY A 158 -42.36 -19.12 -9.39
CA GLY A 158 -42.45 -18.23 -8.20
C GLY A 158 -42.79 -16.72 -8.30
N SER A 159 -43.26 -16.15 -9.43
CA SER A 159 -43.98 -14.85 -9.56
C SER A 159 -43.41 -13.47 -9.07
N GLU A 160 -43.44 -12.51 -10.02
CA GLU A 160 -43.46 -11.01 -10.01
C GLU A 160 -44.15 -10.25 -8.83
N PRO A 161 -43.93 -8.92 -8.61
CA PRO A 161 -44.10 -7.85 -9.63
C PRO A 161 -43.16 -6.60 -9.60
N ALA A 162 -43.38 -5.70 -10.58
CA ALA A 162 -42.46 -4.62 -10.99
C ALA A 162 -42.75 -3.19 -10.45
N SER A 163 -41.67 -2.39 -10.39
CA SER A 163 -41.59 -0.91 -10.50
C SER A 163 -40.10 -0.52 -10.46
N GLY A 164 -39.52 0.43 -11.20
CA GLY A 164 -40.03 1.29 -12.27
C GLY A 164 -39.15 2.55 -12.42
N ASN A 165 -38.73 2.87 -13.66
CA ASN A 165 -38.30 4.18 -14.20
C ASN A 165 -36.79 4.43 -14.51
N ASN A 166 -36.54 4.59 -15.81
CA ASN A 166 -35.66 5.59 -16.47
C ASN A 166 -34.12 5.53 -16.35
N GLU A 167 -33.48 4.99 -17.39
CA GLU A 167 -32.26 5.57 -17.98
C GLU A 167 -32.40 5.74 -19.51
N PRO A 168 -31.83 6.82 -20.11
CA PRO A 168 -31.89 7.07 -21.55
C PRO A 168 -30.67 6.54 -22.34
N GLN A 169 -30.98 5.86 -23.44
CA GLN A 169 -30.23 5.69 -24.70
C GLN A 169 -28.75 6.14 -24.79
N SER A 170 -27.90 5.22 -25.24
CA SER A 170 -26.52 5.43 -25.73
C SER A 170 -26.41 6.46 -26.86
N PRO A 171 -25.19 6.97 -27.12
CA PRO A 171 -24.58 6.66 -28.41
C PRO A 171 -23.14 6.13 -28.33
N LEU A 172 -22.74 5.43 -29.39
CA LEU A 172 -21.47 4.71 -29.58
C LEU A 172 -20.23 5.63 -29.70
N VAL A 173 -19.11 5.19 -29.11
CA VAL A 173 -17.75 5.33 -29.66
C VAL A 173 -17.03 3.97 -29.53
N ARG A 174 -16.04 3.71 -30.38
CA ARG A 174 -15.32 2.44 -30.55
C ARG A 174 -13.86 2.53 -30.08
N ASP A 175 -13.26 1.33 -29.95
CA ASP A 175 -11.84 0.97 -29.87
C ASP A 175 -11.12 1.18 -28.51
N GLY A 176 -10.20 0.25 -28.19
CA GLY A 176 -9.52 0.09 -26.88
C GLY A 176 -10.11 -1.07 -26.06
N GLU A 177 -9.89 -2.33 -26.42
CA GLU A 177 -8.72 -3.14 -26.01
C GLU A 177 -8.86 -3.69 -24.58
N LEU A 178 -9.34 -4.94 -24.48
CA LEU A 178 -9.40 -5.74 -23.25
C LEU A 178 -8.38 -6.89 -23.38
N THR A 179 -7.19 -6.71 -22.80
CA THR A 179 -6.22 -7.79 -22.61
C THR A 179 -6.50 -8.52 -21.31
N GLY A 180 -7.39 -9.52 -21.38
CA GLY A 180 -7.46 -10.56 -20.35
C GLY A 180 -6.56 -11.72 -20.76
N SER A 181 -5.41 -11.87 -20.10
CA SER A 181 -4.57 -13.07 -20.24
C SER A 181 -5.17 -14.20 -19.40
N GLY A 182 -5.92 -15.08 -20.05
CA GLY A 182 -6.26 -16.40 -19.52
C GLY A 182 -5.40 -17.42 -20.25
N ASN A 183 -4.26 -17.78 -19.65
CA ASN A 183 -3.20 -18.57 -20.29
C ASN A 183 -2.76 -19.75 -19.41
N ASP A 184 -3.64 -20.30 -18.58
CA ASP A 184 -3.33 -21.44 -17.72
C ASP A 184 -3.26 -22.74 -18.56
N PHE A 185 -2.07 -23.05 -19.07
CA PHE A 185 -1.73 -24.32 -19.70
C PHE A 185 -0.35 -24.78 -19.21
N GLU A 186 -0.31 -25.88 -18.47
CA GLU A 186 0.94 -26.55 -18.12
C GLU A 186 1.64 -27.10 -19.38
N PRO A 187 2.97 -26.96 -19.50
CA PRO A 187 3.72 -27.48 -20.64
C PRO A 187 3.89 -29.02 -20.55
N ILE A 188 3.70 -29.70 -21.68
CA ILE A 188 3.92 -31.15 -21.81
C ILE A 188 5.35 -31.39 -22.34
N PRO A 189 6.24 -32.10 -21.62
CA PRO A 189 7.59 -32.37 -22.10
C PRO A 189 7.62 -33.36 -23.28
N ILE A 190 8.45 -33.08 -24.28
CA ILE A 190 8.63 -33.93 -25.47
C ILE A 190 9.96 -34.69 -25.35
N VAL A 191 9.89 -35.97 -24.97
CA VAL A 191 11.05 -36.88 -24.95
C VAL A 191 11.16 -37.63 -26.27
N VAL A 192 12.30 -37.50 -26.96
CA VAL A 192 12.61 -38.23 -28.20
C VAL A 192 13.44 -39.47 -27.89
N GLN A 193 12.89 -40.67 -28.09
CA GLN A 193 13.63 -41.94 -27.97
C GLN A 193 13.98 -42.55 -29.35
N PRO A 194 15.22 -43.02 -29.57
CA PRO A 194 15.59 -43.74 -30.79
C PRO A 194 15.19 -45.23 -30.72
N SER A 195 14.64 -45.79 -31.80
CA SER A 195 14.14 -47.17 -31.82
C SER A 195 14.51 -48.02 -33.05
N PHE A 196 15.30 -49.08 -32.80
CA PHE A 196 15.45 -50.33 -33.59
C PHE A 196 16.07 -50.26 -35.02
N PRO A 197 16.22 -51.38 -35.77
CA PRO A 197 17.29 -52.38 -35.57
C PRO A 197 18.02 -52.78 -36.89
N ILE A 198 19.25 -53.35 -36.85
CA ILE A 198 19.85 -54.00 -38.04
C ILE A 198 20.66 -55.28 -37.71
N THR A 199 20.32 -56.38 -38.37
CA THR A 199 21.06 -57.66 -38.43
C THR A 199 22.09 -57.68 -39.56
N PRO A 200 23.15 -58.51 -39.47
CA PRO A 200 23.83 -59.02 -40.66
C PRO A 200 23.83 -60.56 -40.75
N LEU A 201 23.78 -61.08 -41.97
CA LEU A 201 23.65 -62.51 -42.30
C LEU A 201 24.71 -62.93 -43.34
N LEU A 202 25.19 -64.18 -43.22
CA LEU A 202 25.84 -65.06 -44.24
C LEU A 202 27.39 -65.27 -44.24
N LEU A 203 27.80 -66.39 -43.61
CA LEU A 203 28.52 -67.58 -44.19
C LEU A 203 29.89 -67.44 -44.93
N PRO A 204 30.63 -68.55 -45.23
CA PRO A 204 30.93 -69.76 -44.42
C PRO A 204 32.43 -70.22 -44.53
N THR A 205 32.93 -71.15 -43.69
CA THR A 205 33.75 -72.32 -44.16
C THR A 205 34.16 -73.36 -43.08
N GLU A 206 34.05 -74.66 -43.46
CA GLU A 206 34.86 -75.85 -43.06
C GLU A 206 34.92 -76.32 -41.58
N ARG A 207 35.28 -77.58 -41.25
CA ARG A 207 34.93 -78.95 -41.72
C ARG A 207 35.70 -79.98 -40.85
N ASN A 208 35.14 -81.17 -40.59
CA ASN A 208 35.82 -82.39 -40.07
C ASN A 208 36.31 -82.31 -38.59
N GLN A 209 36.47 -83.40 -37.80
CA GLN A 209 36.24 -84.85 -38.01
C GLN A 209 36.08 -85.59 -36.66
N GLU A 210 35.43 -86.78 -36.71
CA GLU A 210 35.63 -88.04 -35.94
C GLU A 210 36.27 -88.04 -34.52
N PHE A 211 35.70 -88.65 -33.47
CA PHE A 211 35.22 -90.03 -33.17
C PHE A 211 36.17 -90.81 -32.23
N PHE A 212 35.61 -91.83 -31.57
CA PHE A 212 36.15 -92.62 -30.45
C PHE A 212 37.52 -93.30 -30.66
N GLU A 213 38.20 -93.56 -29.53
CA GLU A 213 38.92 -94.84 -29.31
C GLU A 213 38.27 -95.62 -28.15
N ARG A 214 38.27 -96.96 -28.27
CA ARG A 214 37.72 -97.98 -27.36
C ARG A 214 38.75 -99.11 -27.26
N ASP A 215 38.99 -99.64 -26.06
CA ASP A 215 39.61 -100.96 -25.83
C ASP A 215 39.28 -101.38 -24.38
N GLU A 216 38.40 -102.35 -24.14
CA GLU A 216 38.63 -103.81 -24.07
C GLU A 216 39.50 -104.29 -22.89
N SER A 217 39.00 -105.29 -22.14
CA SER A 217 39.42 -106.71 -22.31
C SER A 217 39.28 -107.56 -21.02
N ASP A 218 39.15 -108.87 -21.26
CA ASP A 218 39.42 -110.01 -20.36
C ASP A 218 38.49 -110.24 -19.13
N GLY A 219 37.87 -111.41 -18.93
CA GLY A 219 37.79 -112.61 -19.78
C GLY A 219 37.73 -113.93 -19.01
N ALA A 220 36.81 -114.81 -19.43
CA ALA A 220 36.83 -116.27 -19.25
C ALA A 220 36.70 -116.83 -17.79
N PHE A 221 36.44 -118.12 -17.54
CA PHE A 221 36.40 -119.32 -18.39
C PHE A 221 35.23 -120.27 -18.02
N ILE A 222 34.75 -121.03 -19.02
CA ILE A 222 33.84 -122.17 -18.87
C ILE A 222 34.62 -123.43 -18.43
N GLU A 223 34.03 -124.35 -17.66
CA GLU A 223 34.35 -125.79 -17.80
C GLU A 223 33.10 -126.68 -17.70
N ALA A 224 32.45 -126.93 -18.84
CA ALA A 224 31.50 -128.02 -19.00
C ALA A 224 32.28 -129.31 -19.31
N LYS A 225 32.01 -130.40 -18.56
CA LYS A 225 32.69 -131.69 -18.75
C LYS A 225 31.77 -132.71 -19.42
N SER A 226 32.16 -133.15 -20.60
CA SER A 226 31.57 -134.22 -21.40
C SER A 226 32.63 -134.74 -22.40
N PRO A 227 32.50 -135.93 -23.02
CA PRO A 227 31.66 -137.08 -22.69
C PRO A 227 32.48 -138.42 -22.75
N GLN A 228 31.89 -139.48 -23.32
CA GLN A 228 32.50 -140.72 -23.86
C GLN A 228 32.72 -141.92 -22.90
N ILE A 229 31.74 -142.82 -22.92
CA ILE A 229 31.99 -144.28 -22.94
C ILE A 229 31.95 -144.71 -24.42
N ALA A 230 32.98 -145.41 -24.90
CA ALA A 230 32.90 -146.13 -26.17
C ALA A 230 33.73 -147.44 -26.18
N ILE A 231 32.99 -148.56 -26.06
CA ILE A 231 32.98 -149.76 -26.93
C ILE A 231 34.29 -150.59 -27.14
N PRO A 232 34.23 -151.93 -26.94
CA PRO A 232 35.16 -152.87 -27.59
C PRO A 232 34.68 -153.34 -28.99
N GLU A 233 35.54 -153.14 -29.98
CA GLU A 233 35.77 -153.85 -31.26
C GLU A 233 34.63 -154.29 -32.24
N ASP A 234 34.96 -154.08 -33.53
CA ASP A 234 34.44 -154.65 -34.80
C ASP A 234 33.18 -154.02 -35.47
N PRO A 235 33.14 -153.86 -36.82
CA PRO A 235 32.81 -152.55 -37.38
C PRO A 235 31.80 -152.52 -38.53
N THR A 236 30.74 -151.73 -38.38
CA THR A 236 29.95 -151.14 -39.48
C THR A 236 29.72 -149.67 -39.14
N ILE A 237 30.28 -148.74 -39.93
CA ILE A 237 30.17 -147.31 -39.64
C ILE A 237 28.86 -146.79 -40.22
N ASN A 238 27.88 -146.56 -39.34
CA ASN A 238 26.63 -145.90 -39.68
C ASN A 238 26.85 -144.41 -40.03
N PRO A 239 25.92 -143.79 -40.77
CA PRO A 239 25.87 -142.34 -40.93
C PRO A 239 25.87 -141.60 -39.59
N ALA A 240 26.44 -140.40 -39.57
CA ALA A 240 26.56 -139.56 -38.38
C ALA A 240 26.49 -138.07 -38.73
N PHE A 241 25.93 -137.29 -37.81
CA PHE A 241 25.99 -135.83 -37.80
C PHE A 241 26.96 -135.41 -36.69
N PHE A 242 27.92 -134.55 -36.99
CA PHE A 242 28.78 -133.93 -35.99
C PHE A 242 28.24 -132.51 -35.76
N GLN A 243 27.82 -132.21 -34.52
CA GLN A 243 27.25 -130.90 -34.19
C GLN A 243 28.16 -129.76 -34.66
N GLY A 244 27.59 -128.83 -35.42
CA GLY A 244 28.11 -127.47 -35.49
C GLY A 244 27.78 -126.73 -34.19
N SER A 245 28.44 -125.60 -33.96
CA SER A 245 28.11 -124.69 -32.86
C SER A 245 26.74 -124.05 -33.09
N ASP A 246 26.01 -123.82 -32.00
CA ASP A 246 24.98 -122.77 -31.96
C ASP A 246 25.65 -121.40 -32.20
N ASP A 247 24.89 -120.42 -32.71
CA ASP A 247 25.42 -119.09 -33.02
C ASP A 247 24.38 -118.00 -32.74
N ASP A 248 24.86 -116.79 -32.44
CA ASP A 248 24.06 -115.68 -31.94
C ASP A 248 23.89 -114.59 -33.02
N LEU A 249 22.67 -114.10 -33.21
CA LEU A 249 22.36 -112.96 -34.09
C LEU A 249 21.63 -111.87 -33.30
N TYR A 250 21.75 -110.63 -33.75
CA TYR A 250 21.27 -109.46 -33.02
C TYR A 250 20.19 -108.73 -33.80
N GLU A 251 19.07 -108.42 -33.15
CA GLU A 251 17.98 -107.66 -33.73
C GLU A 251 18.40 -106.21 -34.03
N ALA A 252 19.36 -105.70 -33.27
CA ALA A 252 20.04 -104.42 -33.48
C ALA A 252 20.59 -104.24 -34.91
N GLY A 253 20.90 -105.33 -35.62
CA GLY A 253 21.40 -105.30 -37.00
C GLY A 253 20.32 -105.33 -38.07
N LEU A 254 19.04 -105.51 -37.70
CA LEU A 254 17.90 -105.42 -38.62
C LEU A 254 17.74 -103.99 -39.16
N PRO A 255 17.01 -103.80 -40.29
CA PRO A 255 16.80 -102.47 -40.86
C PRO A 255 16.09 -101.46 -39.95
N THR A 256 15.42 -101.92 -38.88
CA THR A 256 14.76 -101.11 -37.85
C THR A 256 15.53 -101.04 -36.53
N GLY A 257 16.59 -101.82 -36.36
CA GLY A 257 17.35 -101.91 -35.11
C GLY A 257 18.25 -100.72 -34.83
N SER A 258 18.84 -100.71 -33.64
CA SER A 258 19.70 -99.64 -33.10
C SER A 258 21.04 -99.47 -33.82
N THR A 259 21.54 -100.51 -34.49
CA THR A 259 22.83 -100.51 -35.21
C THR A 259 22.76 -101.22 -36.58
N PRO A 260 21.93 -100.74 -37.53
CA PRO A 260 21.75 -101.39 -38.83
C PRO A 260 23.08 -101.56 -39.56
N ASP A 261 23.23 -102.70 -40.24
CA ASP A 261 24.45 -103.13 -40.95
C ASP A 261 25.73 -103.31 -40.09
N GLN A 262 25.70 -103.11 -38.75
CA GLN A 262 26.86 -103.37 -37.88
C GLN A 262 26.75 -104.63 -37.04
N ALA A 263 25.59 -104.91 -36.45
CA ALA A 263 25.39 -106.15 -35.71
C ALA A 263 25.05 -107.33 -36.66
N ALA A 264 25.43 -108.55 -36.27
CA ALA A 264 25.30 -109.71 -37.15
C ALA A 264 23.84 -110.15 -37.31
N THR A 265 23.31 -110.00 -38.52
CA THR A 265 22.02 -110.57 -38.98
C THR A 265 22.19 -111.82 -39.84
N THR A 266 23.42 -112.21 -40.17
CA THR A 266 23.72 -113.41 -40.94
C THR A 266 24.83 -114.24 -40.32
N THR A 267 24.62 -115.54 -40.19
CA THR A 267 25.68 -116.52 -39.84
C THR A 267 25.75 -117.63 -40.90
N SER A 268 26.88 -118.33 -40.96
CA SER A 268 27.06 -119.51 -41.79
C SER A 268 28.09 -120.47 -41.23
N GLY A 269 27.90 -121.77 -41.46
CA GLY A 269 28.80 -122.81 -40.99
C GLY A 269 28.90 -124.02 -41.92
N PRO A 270 29.92 -124.86 -41.76
CA PRO A 270 29.99 -126.16 -42.43
C PRO A 270 28.94 -127.11 -41.84
N LEU A 271 28.27 -127.88 -42.71
CA LEU A 271 27.33 -128.92 -42.30
C LEU A 271 28.07 -130.26 -42.23
N ASN A 272 28.64 -130.55 -41.06
CA ASN A 272 29.56 -131.68 -40.85
C ASN A 272 28.83 -133.04 -40.80
N ILE A 273 28.49 -133.58 -41.97
CA ILE A 273 27.84 -134.88 -42.12
C ILE A 273 28.83 -135.98 -42.58
N SER A 274 28.57 -137.22 -42.17
CA SER A 274 29.22 -138.42 -42.68
C SER A 274 28.18 -139.46 -43.06
N SER A 275 28.26 -140.02 -44.26
CA SER A 275 27.36 -141.08 -44.73
C SER A 275 27.76 -142.49 -44.25
N GLY A 276 28.87 -142.59 -43.50
CA GLY A 276 29.41 -143.85 -43.02
C GLY A 276 30.15 -144.64 -44.10
N SER A 277 30.02 -145.97 -44.10
CA SER A 277 30.71 -146.84 -45.06
C SER A 277 30.09 -146.91 -46.47
N SER A 278 29.01 -146.17 -46.73
CA SER A 278 28.27 -146.15 -48.01
C SER A 278 27.90 -144.70 -48.40
N PRO A 279 27.60 -144.40 -49.68
CA PRO A 279 27.28 -143.03 -50.12
C PRO A 279 26.01 -142.46 -49.46
N LEU A 280 25.94 -141.13 -49.41
CA LEU A 280 24.72 -140.40 -49.03
C LEU A 280 23.65 -140.62 -50.12
N SER A 281 22.44 -141.00 -49.70
CA SER A 281 21.28 -141.16 -50.58
C SER A 281 20.34 -139.96 -50.47
N LEU A 282 20.12 -139.46 -49.26
CA LEU A 282 19.18 -138.39 -48.97
C LEU A 282 19.65 -137.53 -47.78
N LEU A 283 19.58 -136.20 -47.92
CA LEU A 283 19.67 -135.23 -46.83
C LEU A 283 18.35 -134.47 -46.76
N GLU A 284 17.68 -134.55 -45.62
CA GLU A 284 16.41 -133.88 -45.36
C GLU A 284 16.55 -132.88 -44.21
N VAL A 285 15.74 -131.82 -44.27
CA VAL A 285 15.54 -130.84 -43.20
C VAL A 285 14.07 -130.80 -42.83
N CYS A 286 13.76 -130.59 -41.56
CA CYS A 286 12.38 -130.38 -41.12
C CYS A 286 12.03 -128.90 -41.29
N ASP A 287 10.99 -128.61 -42.05
CA ASP A 287 10.30 -127.32 -42.00
C ASP A 287 9.68 -127.16 -40.60
N PRO A 288 10.10 -126.19 -39.77
CA PRO A 288 9.60 -126.06 -38.40
C PRO A 288 8.15 -125.56 -38.34
N ALA A 289 7.65 -124.85 -39.37
CA ALA A 289 6.28 -124.37 -39.44
C ALA A 289 5.28 -125.46 -39.88
N GLN A 290 5.71 -126.38 -40.75
CA GLN A 290 4.86 -127.46 -41.28
C GLN A 290 5.12 -128.83 -40.64
N ASN A 291 6.25 -129.01 -39.96
CA ASN A 291 6.75 -130.28 -39.41
C ASN A 291 6.84 -131.40 -40.46
N ILE A 292 7.26 -131.03 -41.68
CA ILE A 292 7.46 -131.92 -42.84
C ILE A 292 8.96 -131.98 -43.16
N TRP A 293 9.46 -133.17 -43.47
CA TRP A 293 10.81 -133.36 -43.96
C TRP A 293 10.90 -133.05 -45.46
N ILE A 294 11.79 -132.11 -45.81
CA ILE A 294 12.05 -131.63 -47.17
C ILE A 294 13.42 -132.14 -47.60
N ASP A 295 13.50 -132.79 -48.77
CA ASP A 295 14.75 -133.20 -49.39
C ASP A 295 15.56 -131.96 -49.87
N VAL A 296 16.77 -131.82 -49.36
CA VAL A 296 17.75 -130.79 -49.70
C VAL A 296 19.08 -131.40 -50.13
N THR A 297 19.07 -132.63 -50.66
CA THR A 297 20.27 -133.34 -51.11
C THR A 297 21.03 -132.59 -52.21
N GLY A 298 20.33 -131.80 -53.05
CA GLY A 298 20.93 -130.88 -54.03
C GLY A 298 21.11 -129.44 -53.54
N GLY A 299 20.95 -129.19 -52.23
CA GLY A 299 20.76 -127.86 -51.64
C GLY A 299 19.29 -127.42 -51.63
N GLY A 300 18.98 -126.37 -50.86
CA GLY A 300 17.64 -125.81 -50.69
C GLY A 300 17.59 -124.68 -49.66
N GLN A 301 16.42 -124.09 -49.42
CA GLN A 301 16.21 -123.06 -48.40
C GLN A 301 14.90 -123.28 -47.65
N ILE A 302 14.84 -122.81 -46.40
CA ILE A 302 13.74 -122.99 -45.45
C ILE A 302 13.55 -121.66 -44.72
N THR A 303 12.42 -121.00 -44.96
CA THR A 303 12.05 -119.77 -44.26
C THR A 303 11.32 -120.13 -42.97
N THR A 304 11.72 -119.46 -41.90
CA THR A 304 11.17 -119.57 -40.54
C THR A 304 10.43 -118.26 -40.20
N PRO A 305 9.76 -118.15 -39.03
CA PRO A 305 9.12 -116.90 -38.64
C PRO A 305 10.08 -115.69 -38.56
N LEU A 306 11.31 -115.88 -38.07
CA LEU A 306 12.27 -114.78 -37.89
C LEU A 306 13.24 -114.63 -39.06
N GLY A 307 13.56 -115.71 -39.79
CA GLY A 307 14.61 -115.68 -40.81
C GLY A 307 14.52 -116.74 -41.90
N THR A 308 15.67 -117.10 -42.47
CA THR A 308 15.75 -118.13 -43.52
C THR A 308 17.07 -118.89 -43.46
N PHE A 309 16.98 -120.21 -43.29
CA PHE A 309 18.08 -121.15 -43.47
C PHE A 309 18.28 -121.46 -44.96
N ILE A 310 19.54 -121.56 -45.39
CA ILE A 310 19.95 -121.96 -46.73
C ILE A 310 20.96 -123.10 -46.60
N ILE A 311 20.63 -124.28 -47.13
CA ILE A 311 21.53 -125.44 -47.20
C ILE A 311 22.15 -125.49 -48.60
N THR A 312 23.48 -125.43 -48.67
CA THR A 312 24.22 -125.45 -49.93
C THR A 312 25.02 -126.75 -50.05
N GLN A 313 24.88 -127.43 -51.19
CA GLN A 313 25.82 -128.51 -51.57
C GLN A 313 27.03 -127.88 -52.26
N ASN A 314 28.22 -128.08 -51.69
CA ASN A 314 29.47 -127.58 -52.23
C ASN A 314 29.95 -128.45 -53.41
N THR A 315 30.79 -127.85 -54.27
CA THR A 315 31.29 -128.52 -55.49
C THR A 315 32.24 -129.69 -55.24
N ASP A 316 32.72 -129.85 -54.00
CA ASP A 316 33.51 -130.99 -53.53
C ASP A 316 32.66 -132.13 -52.94
N GLY A 317 31.35 -131.94 -52.84
CA GLY A 317 30.40 -132.90 -52.24
C GLY A 317 30.16 -132.73 -50.74
N SER A 318 30.80 -131.74 -50.10
CA SER A 318 30.44 -131.32 -48.73
C SER A 318 29.16 -130.46 -48.72
N TYR A 319 28.65 -130.14 -47.53
CA TYR A 319 27.51 -129.24 -47.37
C TYR A 319 27.87 -128.09 -46.42
N SER A 320 27.24 -126.94 -46.61
CA SER A 320 27.25 -125.81 -45.68
C SER A 320 25.82 -125.32 -45.44
N TRP A 321 25.66 -124.53 -44.38
CA TRP A 321 24.42 -123.86 -44.05
C TRP A 321 24.70 -122.36 -43.83
N SER A 322 23.72 -121.52 -44.10
CA SER A 322 23.68 -120.13 -43.65
C SER A 322 22.29 -119.77 -43.15
N TYR A 323 22.19 -118.80 -42.26
CA TYR A 323 20.93 -118.23 -41.79
C TYR A 323 20.96 -116.71 -41.97
N ILE A 324 19.81 -116.13 -42.31
CA ILE A 324 19.59 -114.68 -42.44
C ILE A 324 18.39 -114.31 -41.56
N LEU A 325 18.61 -113.47 -40.56
CA LEU A 325 17.56 -112.86 -39.73
C LEU A 325 16.85 -111.75 -40.53
N SER A 326 15.53 -111.64 -40.39
CA SER A 326 14.71 -110.76 -41.23
C SER A 326 13.46 -110.15 -40.56
N ALA A 327 13.13 -110.58 -39.35
CA ALA A 327 12.04 -110.06 -38.52
C ALA A 327 12.43 -110.17 -37.04
N THR A 328 11.78 -109.37 -36.20
CA THR A 328 12.00 -109.32 -34.75
C THR A 328 11.29 -110.44 -34.00
N GLY A 329 11.85 -110.80 -32.85
CA GLY A 329 11.36 -111.78 -31.89
C GLY A 329 10.42 -111.18 -30.84
N ASP A 330 9.82 -112.05 -30.02
CA ASP A 330 9.04 -111.65 -28.84
C ASP A 330 9.84 -112.12 -27.62
N HIS A 331 10.59 -111.20 -27.01
CA HIS A 331 11.52 -111.42 -25.91
C HIS A 331 10.87 -111.24 -24.53
N SER A 332 9.65 -110.71 -24.48
CA SER A 332 8.77 -110.46 -23.31
C SER A 332 8.71 -111.54 -22.21
N SER A 333 9.17 -112.77 -22.47
CA SER A 333 9.08 -113.88 -21.52
C SER A 333 10.23 -114.89 -21.52
N SER A 334 11.17 -114.88 -22.48
CA SER A 334 12.36 -115.76 -22.53
C SER A 334 13.28 -115.43 -23.71
N ALA A 335 14.54 -115.90 -23.67
CA ALA A 335 15.44 -115.83 -24.81
C ALA A 335 14.88 -116.56 -26.06
N VAL A 336 14.90 -115.87 -27.20
CA VAL A 336 14.36 -116.35 -28.48
C VAL A 336 15.42 -117.18 -29.23
N SER A 337 15.01 -118.30 -29.81
CA SER A 337 15.90 -119.13 -30.64
C SER A 337 15.16 -119.95 -31.68
N GLU A 338 15.79 -120.20 -32.83
CA GLU A 338 15.23 -120.98 -33.94
C GLU A 338 16.06 -122.24 -34.25
N PRO A 339 15.49 -123.45 -34.05
CA PRO A 339 16.17 -124.70 -34.37
C PRO A 339 15.82 -125.25 -35.76
N LEU A 340 16.84 -125.54 -36.58
CA LEU A 340 16.71 -126.34 -37.81
C LEU A 340 17.07 -127.81 -37.55
N LYS A 341 16.09 -128.70 -37.69
CA LYS A 341 16.28 -130.16 -37.54
C LYS A 341 16.67 -130.80 -38.87
N LEU A 342 17.71 -131.64 -38.85
CA LEU A 342 18.26 -132.32 -40.01
C LEU A 342 18.20 -133.84 -39.85
N LYS A 343 18.08 -134.56 -40.96
CA LYS A 343 18.04 -136.03 -41.02
C LYS A 343 18.69 -136.51 -42.31
N LEU A 344 19.67 -137.41 -42.21
CA LEU A 344 20.40 -137.93 -43.36
C LEU A 344 20.27 -139.45 -43.46
N THR A 345 20.18 -139.97 -44.69
CA THR A 345 19.98 -141.39 -45.01
C THR A 345 21.03 -141.83 -46.05
N ASN A 346 21.72 -142.95 -45.80
CA ASN A 346 22.67 -143.53 -46.76
C ASN A 346 21.99 -144.54 -47.72
N GLU A 347 22.69 -145.02 -48.75
CA GLU A 347 22.13 -145.98 -49.72
C GLU A 347 21.67 -147.32 -49.10
N ASP A 348 22.21 -147.71 -47.93
CA ASP A 348 21.78 -148.90 -47.18
C ASP A 348 20.51 -148.66 -46.33
N GLY A 349 20.00 -147.43 -46.28
CA GLY A 349 18.82 -147.03 -45.51
C GLY A 349 19.08 -146.76 -44.03
N ALA A 350 20.33 -146.69 -43.59
CA ALA A 350 20.67 -146.25 -42.23
C ALA A 350 20.52 -144.72 -42.11
N GLN A 351 20.11 -144.23 -40.93
CA GLN A 351 19.78 -142.83 -40.70
C GLN A 351 20.49 -142.22 -39.50
N ALA A 352 20.74 -140.91 -39.56
CA ALA A 352 21.15 -140.07 -38.44
C ALA A 352 20.41 -138.73 -38.46
N SER A 353 20.27 -138.09 -37.30
CA SER A 353 19.62 -136.78 -37.15
C SER A 353 20.50 -135.79 -36.37
N GLY A 354 20.36 -134.51 -36.67
CA GLY A 354 21.04 -133.40 -36.00
C GLY A 354 20.15 -132.17 -35.90
N GLU A 355 20.63 -131.13 -35.22
CA GLU A 355 19.93 -129.87 -35.01
C GLU A 355 20.98 -128.73 -35.03
N ILE A 356 20.60 -127.56 -35.53
CA ILE A 356 21.35 -126.31 -35.48
C ILE A 356 20.44 -125.29 -34.80
N THR A 357 20.90 -124.61 -33.75
CA THR A 357 20.15 -123.56 -33.07
C THR A 357 20.76 -122.21 -33.40
N ILE A 358 19.91 -121.24 -33.73
CA ILE A 358 20.29 -119.82 -33.85
C ILE A 358 19.64 -119.10 -32.68
N ASN A 359 20.42 -118.43 -31.83
CA ASN A 359 19.88 -117.59 -30.76
C ASN A 359 19.69 -116.18 -31.29
N ILE A 360 18.59 -115.53 -30.91
CA ILE A 360 18.30 -114.16 -31.29
C ILE A 360 18.39 -113.28 -30.05
N ILE A 361 19.29 -112.29 -30.09
CA ILE A 361 19.58 -111.35 -29.02
C ILE A 361 18.82 -110.05 -29.31
N ASP A 362 18.00 -109.69 -28.34
CA ASP A 362 17.14 -108.51 -28.29
C ASP A 362 17.88 -107.17 -28.52
N ASP A 363 17.11 -106.15 -28.89
CA ASP A 363 17.50 -104.75 -29.09
C ASP A 363 16.56 -103.78 -28.36
N ALA A 364 16.45 -103.92 -27.02
CA ALA A 364 15.68 -103.05 -26.14
C ALA A 364 15.92 -101.54 -26.37
N PRO A 365 14.87 -100.70 -26.17
CA PRO A 365 14.95 -99.25 -26.34
C PRO A 365 15.89 -98.61 -25.33
N VAL A 366 16.48 -97.46 -25.69
CA VAL A 366 17.30 -96.63 -24.81
C VAL A 366 16.77 -95.21 -24.82
N ILE A 367 16.35 -94.71 -23.65
CA ILE A 367 15.98 -93.31 -23.42
C ILE A 367 17.04 -92.61 -22.55
N ASP A 368 17.37 -91.36 -22.88
CA ASP A 368 18.46 -90.59 -22.27
C ASP A 368 18.09 -89.10 -22.24
N ILE A 369 18.11 -88.47 -21.07
CA ILE A 369 17.91 -87.03 -20.87
C ILE A 369 19.29 -86.37 -20.95
N ALA A 370 19.41 -85.26 -21.67
CA ALA A 370 20.69 -84.59 -21.87
C ALA A 370 21.13 -83.83 -20.60
N ASP A 371 21.75 -84.55 -19.67
CA ASP A 371 22.12 -84.06 -18.33
C ASP A 371 23.32 -83.10 -18.33
N ALA A 372 23.02 -81.81 -18.36
CA ALA A 372 23.82 -80.79 -17.69
C ALA A 372 23.20 -80.46 -16.31
N PRO A 373 23.97 -79.99 -15.31
CA PRO A 373 23.38 -79.52 -14.05
C PRO A 373 22.44 -78.34 -14.32
N ALA A 374 21.15 -78.56 -14.06
CA ALA A 374 20.07 -77.63 -14.34
C ALA A 374 19.74 -76.80 -13.10
N SER A 375 20.14 -75.53 -13.10
CA SER A 375 19.69 -74.51 -12.15
C SER A 375 18.93 -73.42 -12.90
N ILE A 376 17.75 -73.06 -12.41
CA ILE A 376 16.92 -71.97 -12.96
C ILE A 376 16.50 -71.04 -11.83
N ALA A 377 16.57 -69.73 -12.05
CA ALA A 377 15.97 -68.78 -11.11
C ALA A 377 14.45 -68.83 -11.26
N GLU A 378 13.71 -68.65 -10.18
CA GLU A 378 12.25 -68.61 -10.23
C GLU A 378 11.70 -67.51 -11.17
N GLY A 379 10.46 -67.69 -11.63
CA GLY A 379 9.85 -66.89 -12.70
C GLY A 379 10.45 -67.09 -14.11
N ASN A 380 11.56 -67.83 -14.26
CA ASN A 380 12.22 -68.07 -15.55
C ASN A 380 11.89 -69.45 -16.14
N THR A 381 12.14 -69.60 -17.45
CA THR A 381 11.99 -70.86 -18.18
C THR A 381 13.35 -71.51 -18.47
N LEU A 382 13.47 -72.80 -18.14
CA LEU A 382 14.58 -73.67 -18.52
C LEU A 382 14.16 -74.57 -19.69
N ASP A 383 14.93 -74.57 -20.77
CA ASP A 383 14.76 -75.50 -21.89
C ASP A 383 15.83 -76.61 -21.85
N GLY A 384 15.44 -77.84 -22.20
CA GLY A 384 16.31 -79.01 -22.27
C GLY A 384 15.90 -80.00 -23.34
N THR A 385 16.69 -81.07 -23.48
CA THR A 385 16.49 -82.09 -24.52
C THR A 385 16.60 -83.50 -23.97
N TRP A 386 15.91 -84.44 -24.62
CA TRP A 386 15.96 -85.88 -24.38
C TRP A 386 16.04 -86.61 -25.71
N SER A 387 16.57 -87.83 -25.70
CA SER A 387 16.74 -88.67 -26.87
C SER A 387 16.19 -90.08 -26.63
N LEU A 388 15.80 -90.74 -27.72
CA LEU A 388 15.27 -92.10 -27.69
C LEU A 388 15.79 -92.88 -28.90
N ASN A 389 16.46 -93.99 -28.63
CA ASN A 389 16.67 -95.07 -29.57
C ASN A 389 15.55 -96.10 -29.33
N PRO A 390 14.62 -96.30 -30.28
CA PRO A 390 13.38 -97.04 -30.01
C PRO A 390 13.52 -98.57 -30.10
N GLY A 391 14.74 -99.10 -30.32
CA GLY A 391 14.96 -100.54 -30.52
C GLY A 391 14.40 -101.08 -31.85
N ALA A 392 14.61 -102.37 -32.10
CA ALA A 392 14.20 -103.01 -33.36
C ALA A 392 12.67 -103.12 -33.52
N ASP A 393 11.94 -103.31 -32.41
CA ASP A 393 10.48 -103.43 -32.34
C ASP A 393 9.74 -102.09 -32.26
N GLY A 394 10.45 -101.05 -31.83
CA GLY A 394 9.97 -99.68 -31.86
C GLY A 394 9.11 -99.28 -30.65
N VAL A 395 9.30 -98.04 -30.22
CA VAL A 395 8.52 -97.38 -29.17
C VAL A 395 7.46 -96.48 -29.81
N THR A 396 6.22 -96.53 -29.32
CA THR A 396 5.09 -95.74 -29.86
C THR A 396 4.69 -94.54 -28.98
N GLN A 397 5.04 -94.59 -27.70
CA GLN A 397 4.81 -93.57 -26.70
C GLN A 397 5.87 -93.67 -25.60
N ILE A 398 6.21 -92.56 -24.96
CA ILE A 398 6.96 -92.57 -23.69
C ILE A 398 6.04 -92.17 -22.55
N THR A 399 6.37 -92.61 -21.33
CA THR A 399 5.68 -92.22 -20.09
C THR A 399 6.53 -91.20 -19.33
N VAL A 400 5.89 -90.15 -18.84
CA VAL A 400 6.48 -89.13 -17.97
C VAL A 400 5.91 -89.33 -16.57
N SER A 401 6.79 -89.61 -15.61
CA SER A 401 6.45 -89.87 -14.22
C SER A 401 7.02 -88.79 -13.30
N MET A 402 6.25 -88.37 -12.31
CA MET A 402 6.68 -87.44 -11.27
C MET A 402 6.16 -87.83 -9.89
N THR A 403 6.95 -87.53 -8.86
CA THR A 403 6.65 -87.95 -7.48
C THR A 403 5.38 -87.28 -6.97
N GLY A 404 4.33 -88.08 -6.75
CA GLY A 404 3.05 -87.63 -6.19
C GLY A 404 1.96 -87.33 -7.22
N GLU A 405 2.31 -87.21 -8.50
CA GLU A 405 1.39 -86.97 -9.60
C GLU A 405 1.01 -88.27 -10.33
N ALA A 406 -0.02 -88.20 -11.18
CA ALA A 406 -0.40 -89.31 -12.05
C ALA A 406 0.42 -89.29 -13.34
N ASP A 407 0.97 -90.45 -13.74
CA ASP A 407 1.76 -90.60 -14.97
C ASP A 407 1.01 -90.09 -16.21
N GLN A 408 1.74 -89.40 -17.10
CA GLN A 408 1.25 -88.96 -18.41
C GLN A 408 2.02 -89.64 -19.54
N THR A 409 1.45 -89.69 -20.74
CA THR A 409 2.11 -90.27 -21.92
C THR A 409 2.29 -89.26 -23.04
N VAL A 410 3.47 -89.26 -23.65
CA VAL A 410 3.83 -88.47 -24.83
C VAL A 410 3.75 -89.38 -26.06
N SER A 411 2.88 -89.05 -27.02
CA SER A 411 2.68 -89.88 -28.20
C SER A 411 3.57 -89.43 -29.36
N LEU A 412 4.53 -90.29 -29.73
CA LEU A 412 5.55 -90.02 -30.75
C LEU A 412 4.98 -89.91 -32.18
N SER A 413 3.76 -90.41 -32.40
CA SER A 413 3.06 -90.33 -33.69
C SER A 413 1.97 -89.26 -33.76
N GLY A 414 1.61 -88.65 -32.61
CA GLY A 414 0.47 -87.75 -32.48
C GLY A 414 0.81 -86.27 -32.26
N ASN A 415 2.09 -85.94 -32.06
CA ASN A 415 2.54 -84.61 -31.60
C ASN A 415 1.82 -84.12 -30.31
N ALA A 416 1.48 -85.05 -29.41
CA ALA A 416 0.89 -84.73 -28.11
C ALA A 416 1.99 -84.68 -27.05
N ASN A 417 2.13 -83.53 -26.39
CA ASN A 417 3.02 -83.32 -25.24
C ASN A 417 2.37 -83.79 -23.94
N ALA A 418 3.20 -83.99 -22.91
CA ALA A 418 2.75 -84.16 -21.53
C ALA A 418 3.06 -82.87 -20.77
N THR A 419 2.08 -82.34 -20.04
CA THR A 419 2.23 -81.08 -19.30
C THR A 419 1.71 -81.25 -17.88
N PHE A 420 2.52 -80.85 -16.91
CA PHE A 420 2.23 -80.92 -15.49
C PHE A 420 2.41 -79.54 -14.86
N THR A 421 1.35 -79.00 -14.27
CA THR A 421 1.40 -77.79 -13.46
C THR A 421 1.59 -78.19 -12.00
N LEU A 422 2.75 -77.87 -11.44
CA LEU A 422 3.16 -78.20 -10.08
C LEU A 422 3.19 -76.93 -9.21
N PRO A 423 3.20 -77.05 -7.87
CA PRO A 423 3.39 -75.90 -6.99
C PRO A 423 4.71 -75.14 -7.23
N LYS A 424 5.73 -75.80 -7.79
CA LYS A 424 7.06 -75.23 -8.08
C LYS A 424 7.24 -74.72 -9.52
N GLY A 425 6.26 -74.92 -10.40
CA GLY A 425 6.39 -74.60 -11.83
C GLY A 425 5.68 -75.57 -12.77
N THR A 426 5.73 -75.30 -14.07
CA THR A 426 5.10 -76.13 -15.11
C THR A 426 6.15 -76.86 -15.94
N LEU A 427 6.13 -78.19 -15.92
CA LEU A 427 6.93 -79.04 -16.80
C LEU A 427 6.13 -79.41 -18.05
N THR A 428 6.72 -79.21 -19.24
CA THR A 428 6.19 -79.71 -20.52
C THR A 428 7.25 -80.57 -21.22
N VAL A 429 6.89 -81.81 -21.58
CA VAL A 429 7.75 -82.74 -22.33
C VAL A 429 7.14 -82.95 -23.72
N ASN A 430 7.90 -82.60 -24.76
CA ASN A 430 7.44 -82.61 -26.15
C ASN A 430 7.96 -83.85 -26.90
N PRO A 431 7.19 -84.41 -27.86
CA PRO A 431 7.55 -85.59 -28.64
C PRO A 431 8.69 -85.39 -29.66
N ASP A 432 9.22 -84.17 -29.80
CA ASP A 432 10.32 -83.83 -30.70
C ASP A 432 11.72 -83.96 -30.07
N GLY A 433 11.80 -84.45 -28.82
CA GLY A 433 13.05 -84.54 -28.07
C GLY A 433 13.35 -83.31 -27.20
N THR A 434 12.40 -82.40 -27.01
CA THR A 434 12.56 -81.25 -26.10
C THR A 434 11.74 -81.37 -24.82
N TYR A 435 12.15 -80.67 -23.77
CA TYR A 435 11.32 -80.35 -22.61
C TYR A 435 11.56 -78.90 -22.18
N SER A 436 10.57 -78.30 -21.52
CA SER A 436 10.68 -76.98 -20.89
C SER A 436 10.12 -77.01 -19.48
N PHE A 437 10.75 -76.29 -18.56
CA PHE A 437 10.30 -76.10 -17.18
C PHE A 437 10.21 -74.60 -16.87
N GLU A 438 9.00 -74.11 -16.68
CA GLU A 438 8.70 -72.74 -16.27
C GLU A 438 8.60 -72.72 -14.74
N ALA A 439 9.58 -72.16 -14.04
CA ALA A 439 9.56 -72.08 -12.59
C ALA A 439 8.48 -71.10 -12.12
N ALA A 440 7.72 -71.47 -11.09
CA ALA A 440 6.71 -70.57 -10.53
C ALA A 440 7.38 -69.35 -9.88
N THR A 441 6.70 -68.20 -9.90
CA THR A 441 6.97 -67.02 -9.05
C THR A 441 6.34 -67.21 -7.67
N ASN A 442 6.73 -66.41 -6.67
CA ASN A 442 6.29 -66.48 -5.28
C ASN A 442 6.70 -67.79 -4.60
N LEU A 443 7.95 -68.23 -4.83
CA LEU A 443 8.53 -69.38 -4.13
C LEU A 443 9.47 -68.91 -3.01
N ASP A 444 9.18 -69.34 -1.79
CA ASP A 444 10.07 -69.24 -0.63
C ASP A 444 11.41 -69.97 -0.91
N ASN A 445 12.40 -69.20 -1.37
CA ASN A 445 13.72 -69.66 -1.85
C ASN A 445 14.88 -69.29 -0.91
N ASP A 446 14.56 -68.91 0.34
CA ASP A 446 15.46 -68.71 1.49
C ASP A 446 16.48 -69.89 1.63
N ASP A 447 16.06 -71.10 1.22
CA ASP A 447 16.90 -72.22 0.81
C ASP A 447 16.51 -72.70 -0.63
N PRO A 448 17.47 -73.03 -1.54
CA PRO A 448 17.17 -73.48 -2.90
C PRO A 448 16.26 -74.73 -2.98
N GLN A 449 15.28 -74.68 -3.87
CA GLN A 449 14.24 -75.69 -4.03
C GLN A 449 14.61 -76.71 -5.12
N GLU A 450 14.15 -77.96 -5.03
CA GLU A 450 14.35 -78.98 -6.10
C GLU A 450 13.04 -79.54 -6.66
N GLN A 451 13.05 -79.91 -7.96
CA GLN A 451 11.98 -80.60 -8.67
C GLN A 451 12.55 -81.69 -9.61
N SER A 452 12.03 -82.92 -9.55
CA SER A 452 12.51 -84.06 -10.36
C SER A 452 11.43 -84.68 -11.23
N PHE A 453 11.82 -85.24 -12.38
CA PHE A 453 10.96 -86.05 -13.25
C PHE A 453 11.70 -87.26 -13.84
N THR A 454 10.95 -88.21 -14.39
CA THR A 454 11.47 -89.44 -14.98
C THR A 454 10.79 -89.71 -16.31
N LEU A 455 11.55 -90.03 -17.35
CA LEU A 455 11.06 -90.52 -18.63
C LEU A 455 11.21 -92.03 -18.69
N SER A 456 10.26 -92.71 -19.31
CA SER A 456 10.24 -94.17 -19.49
C SER A 456 9.79 -94.54 -20.90
N ALA A 457 10.55 -95.39 -21.57
CA ALA A 457 10.23 -95.91 -22.90
C ALA A 457 9.95 -97.41 -22.82
N THR A 458 8.85 -97.86 -23.42
CA THR A 458 8.49 -99.28 -23.56
C THR A 458 8.20 -99.58 -25.04
N ASP A 459 8.79 -100.65 -25.54
CA ASP A 459 8.64 -101.14 -26.92
C ASP A 459 7.37 -101.98 -27.12
N ALA A 460 7.34 -102.82 -28.17
CA ALA A 460 6.14 -103.53 -28.60
C ALA A 460 5.90 -104.86 -27.87
N ASP A 461 6.94 -105.53 -27.37
CA ASP A 461 6.85 -106.79 -26.63
C ASP A 461 7.01 -106.59 -25.11
N GLY A 462 7.61 -105.49 -24.68
CA GLY A 462 7.37 -104.87 -23.36
C GLY A 462 8.63 -104.56 -22.55
N ASP A 463 9.81 -104.62 -23.14
CA ASP A 463 11.04 -104.21 -22.49
C ASP A 463 11.06 -102.69 -22.29
N THR A 464 11.64 -102.25 -21.17
CA THR A 464 11.45 -100.89 -20.64
C THR A 464 12.75 -100.30 -20.11
N THR A 465 13.08 -99.08 -20.55
CA THR A 465 14.18 -98.28 -20.01
C THR A 465 13.70 -96.94 -19.49
N THR A 466 14.43 -96.38 -18.53
CA THR A 466 14.05 -95.18 -17.78
C THR A 466 15.25 -94.30 -17.51
N ASP A 467 15.04 -92.99 -17.53
CA ASP A 467 16.03 -92.00 -17.10
C ASP A 467 15.40 -90.83 -16.33
N SER A 468 16.15 -90.15 -15.46
CA SER A 468 15.60 -89.20 -14.47
C SER A 468 16.45 -87.96 -14.26
N HIS A 469 15.80 -86.80 -14.27
CA HIS A 469 16.43 -85.49 -14.16
C HIS A 469 15.90 -84.70 -12.95
N THR A 470 16.76 -83.85 -12.36
CA THR A 470 16.42 -82.94 -11.25
C THR A 470 16.85 -81.52 -11.59
N ILE A 471 15.91 -80.58 -11.43
CA ILE A 471 16.09 -79.15 -11.61
C ILE A 471 16.17 -78.50 -10.23
N THR A 472 17.20 -77.70 -9.98
CA THR A 472 17.28 -76.81 -8.82
C THR A 472 16.69 -75.45 -9.19
N ILE A 473 15.79 -74.94 -8.38
CA ILE A 473 15.21 -73.60 -8.47
C ILE A 473 15.93 -72.74 -7.44
N THR A 474 16.45 -71.60 -7.88
CA THR A 474 17.06 -70.60 -7.01
C THR A 474 16.17 -69.38 -6.92
N ASP A 475 16.43 -68.57 -5.88
CA ASP A 475 16.03 -67.17 -5.77
C ASP A 475 16.17 -66.41 -7.11
N GLY A 476 15.25 -65.45 -7.29
CA GLY A 476 14.92 -64.74 -8.50
C GLY A 476 15.69 -63.43 -8.70
N THR A 477 14.97 -62.41 -9.17
CA THR A 477 15.47 -61.03 -9.19
C THR A 477 14.85 -60.23 -8.05
N PRO A 478 15.64 -59.47 -7.25
CA PRO A 478 15.13 -58.60 -6.20
C PRO A 478 14.24 -57.47 -6.75
N PRO A 479 13.36 -56.87 -5.92
CA PRO A 479 12.62 -55.67 -6.27
C PRO A 479 13.56 -54.46 -6.40
N THR A 480 13.27 -53.55 -7.32
CA THR A 480 14.14 -52.40 -7.60
C THR A 480 13.66 -51.12 -6.90
N PRO A 481 14.57 -50.23 -6.45
CA PRO A 481 14.19 -48.95 -5.86
C PRO A 481 13.38 -48.07 -6.83
N PRO A 482 12.51 -47.19 -6.30
CA PRO A 482 11.77 -46.23 -7.11
C PRO A 482 12.67 -45.07 -7.57
N ASP A 483 13.35 -45.22 -8.70
CA ASP A 483 14.13 -44.13 -9.35
C ASP A 483 13.17 -43.12 -10.02
N ASN A 484 12.50 -42.33 -9.19
CA ASN A 484 11.59 -41.25 -9.60
C ASN A 484 12.34 -39.96 -9.97
N LEU A 485 13.61 -39.80 -9.56
CA LEU A 485 14.44 -38.59 -9.73
C LEU A 485 15.88 -38.96 -10.16
N PRO A 486 16.17 -39.05 -11.48
CA PRO A 486 17.43 -39.60 -11.98
C PRO A 486 18.69 -38.87 -11.50
N GLY A 487 19.37 -39.46 -10.52
CA GLY A 487 20.66 -39.00 -10.00
C GLY A 487 20.63 -38.35 -8.60
N GLU A 488 19.46 -38.22 -7.98
CA GLU A 488 19.34 -37.71 -6.61
C GLU A 488 19.39 -38.81 -5.53
N ALA A 489 19.52 -38.39 -4.27
CA ALA A 489 19.58 -39.29 -3.10
C ALA A 489 18.26 -39.37 -2.30
N ILE A 490 17.18 -38.80 -2.85
CA ILE A 490 15.83 -38.72 -2.26
C ILE A 490 14.85 -39.14 -3.36
N ASP A 491 13.97 -40.12 -3.08
CA ASP A 491 13.06 -40.68 -4.09
C ASP A 491 11.70 -39.97 -4.13
N LEU A 492 11.33 -39.29 -3.03
CA LEU A 492 10.14 -38.45 -2.95
C LEU A 492 10.36 -37.22 -2.07
N ILE A 493 10.00 -36.04 -2.61
CA ILE A 493 9.90 -34.79 -1.87
C ILE A 493 8.42 -34.39 -1.79
N LEU A 494 7.92 -34.20 -0.57
CA LEU A 494 6.61 -33.63 -0.27
C LEU A 494 6.80 -32.20 0.25
N THR A 495 5.97 -31.25 -0.18
CA THR A 495 6.01 -29.86 0.33
C THR A 495 4.62 -29.47 0.81
N ILE A 496 4.53 -29.01 2.06
CA ILE A 496 3.32 -28.57 2.76
C ILE A 496 3.46 -27.09 3.06
N ASN A 497 2.35 -26.34 3.05
CA ASN A 497 2.32 -24.94 3.47
C ASN A 497 1.54 -24.80 4.78
N GLU A 498 2.12 -24.18 5.80
CA GLU A 498 1.43 -23.90 7.07
C GLU A 498 0.31 -22.89 6.94
N ALA A 499 0.29 -22.07 5.88
CA ALA A 499 -0.84 -21.17 5.61
C ALA A 499 -2.14 -21.93 5.31
N ALA A 500 -2.07 -23.26 5.16
CA ALA A 500 -3.24 -24.10 5.07
C ALA A 500 -3.79 -24.57 6.44
N LEU A 501 -3.06 -24.39 7.54
CA LEU A 501 -3.45 -24.88 8.86
C LEU A 501 -4.46 -23.95 9.53
N ASP A 502 -5.72 -24.40 9.62
CA ASP A 502 -6.75 -23.71 10.39
C ASP A 502 -6.68 -24.08 11.88
N THR A 503 -6.22 -23.14 12.70
CA THR A 503 -6.14 -23.27 14.16
C THR A 503 -7.37 -22.73 14.90
N ASN A 504 -8.37 -22.18 14.19
CA ASN A 504 -9.51 -21.46 14.79
C ASN A 504 -10.84 -22.22 14.67
N LEU A 505 -11.23 -22.94 15.73
CA LEU A 505 -12.54 -23.59 15.78
C LEU A 505 -13.71 -22.57 15.75
N ASP A 506 -14.38 -22.48 14.60
CA ASP A 506 -15.36 -21.47 14.21
C ASP A 506 -16.80 -22.07 14.15
N GLN A 507 -17.83 -21.28 13.78
CA GLN A 507 -19.22 -21.78 13.74
C GLN A 507 -19.61 -22.50 12.44
N ALA A 508 -18.74 -22.57 11.45
CA ALA A 508 -18.86 -23.42 10.26
C ALA A 508 -18.44 -24.88 10.53
N ASP A 509 -17.62 -25.13 11.56
CA ASP A 509 -17.11 -26.45 11.97
C ASP A 509 -18.20 -27.38 12.51
N LEU A 510 -18.98 -27.96 11.59
CA LEU A 510 -20.11 -28.83 11.91
C LEU A 510 -19.82 -30.34 11.77
N ALA A 511 -18.60 -30.74 11.39
CA ALA A 511 -18.11 -32.12 11.44
C ALA A 511 -16.56 -32.17 11.41
N VAL A 512 -16.00 -33.34 11.76
CA VAL A 512 -14.57 -33.64 11.50
C VAL A 512 -14.37 -33.86 10.00
N GLY A 513 -13.49 -33.08 9.39
CA GLY A 513 -13.11 -33.13 7.97
C GLY A 513 -13.59 -31.90 7.20
N ASN A 514 -12.65 -31.23 6.52
CA ASN A 514 -12.78 -29.97 5.77
C ASN A 514 -12.85 -28.70 6.65
N THR A 515 -11.69 -28.32 7.20
CA THR A 515 -11.36 -26.97 7.68
C THR A 515 -10.78 -26.12 6.54
N THR A 516 -10.75 -24.80 6.67
CA THR A 516 -10.38 -23.87 5.58
C THR A 516 -9.24 -22.97 6.05
N GLY A 517 -8.02 -23.21 5.54
CA GLY A 517 -6.79 -22.52 5.97
C GLY A 517 -6.74 -21.01 5.69
N SER A 518 -5.66 -20.36 6.14
CA SER A 518 -5.42 -18.92 5.91
C SER A 518 -5.23 -18.57 4.43
N ASP A 519 -4.75 -19.52 3.60
CA ASP A 519 -4.90 -19.54 2.13
C ASP A 519 -5.81 -20.69 1.65
N PRO A 520 -7.12 -20.44 1.45
CA PRO A 520 -8.08 -21.44 1.02
C PRO A 520 -8.08 -21.72 -0.50
N THR A 521 -7.08 -21.20 -1.23
CA THR A 521 -6.91 -21.46 -2.66
C THR A 521 -5.76 -22.40 -2.97
N SER A 522 -4.90 -22.70 -1.99
CA SER A 522 -3.81 -23.67 -2.08
C SER A 522 -4.33 -25.11 -2.18
N THR A 523 -3.76 -25.91 -3.09
CA THR A 523 -4.03 -27.35 -3.19
C THR A 523 -3.34 -28.18 -2.10
N ALA A 524 -2.51 -27.57 -1.25
CA ALA A 524 -1.80 -28.20 -0.13
C ALA A 524 -2.53 -27.97 1.21
N GLU A 525 -3.86 -28.11 1.21
CA GLU A 525 -4.82 -27.57 2.21
C GLU A 525 -4.66 -28.10 3.66
N THR A 526 -3.78 -29.08 3.89
CA THR A 526 -3.21 -29.59 5.17
C THR A 526 -2.54 -30.94 4.89
N ASP A 527 -3.04 -31.63 3.87
CA ASP A 527 -2.51 -32.86 3.29
C ASP A 527 -1.77 -32.57 1.97
N VAL A 528 -0.59 -33.16 1.80
CA VAL A 528 0.04 -33.34 0.48
C VAL A 528 0.22 -34.84 0.22
N SER A 529 -0.07 -35.28 -1.01
CA SER A 529 0.11 -36.69 -1.39
C SER A 529 0.83 -36.82 -2.72
N SER A 530 1.68 -37.83 -2.84
CA SER A 530 2.41 -38.17 -4.07
C SER A 530 2.78 -39.65 -4.08
N THR A 531 3.23 -40.16 -5.23
CA THR A 531 3.43 -41.59 -5.47
C THR A 531 4.89 -41.99 -5.68
N LEU A 532 5.33 -43.01 -4.95
CA LEU A 532 6.56 -43.76 -5.22
C LEU A 532 6.25 -44.96 -6.12
N THR A 533 7.10 -45.21 -7.11
CA THR A 533 6.85 -46.22 -8.16
C THR A 533 7.81 -47.39 -8.04
N PHE A 534 7.39 -48.48 -7.39
CA PHE A 534 8.21 -49.67 -7.20
C PHE A 534 8.02 -50.66 -8.37
N THR A 535 9.07 -51.42 -8.68
CA THR A 535 8.97 -52.56 -9.61
C THR A 535 9.21 -53.85 -8.82
N ALA A 536 8.22 -54.74 -8.85
CA ALA A 536 8.30 -56.06 -8.24
C ALA A 536 9.30 -56.93 -9.01
N GLY A 537 10.05 -57.75 -8.26
CA GLY A 537 11.08 -58.65 -8.77
C GLY A 537 10.49 -59.92 -9.40
N SER A 538 11.06 -61.07 -9.04
CA SER A 538 10.42 -62.36 -9.36
C SER A 538 9.19 -62.65 -8.47
N ASP A 539 9.02 -61.91 -7.37
CA ASP A 539 7.98 -62.09 -6.37
C ASP A 539 7.03 -60.88 -6.21
N ASP A 540 5.85 -61.12 -5.61
CA ASP A 540 4.85 -60.09 -5.35
C ASP A 540 5.29 -59.18 -4.18
N LEU A 541 5.55 -57.90 -4.46
CA LEU A 541 5.85 -56.88 -3.46
C LEU A 541 4.56 -56.57 -2.66
N SER A 542 4.49 -57.08 -1.43
CA SER A 542 3.22 -57.23 -0.70
C SER A 542 3.17 -56.55 0.67
N SER A 543 4.32 -56.10 1.18
CA SER A 543 4.46 -55.42 2.47
C SER A 543 5.11 -54.05 2.26
N PHE A 544 4.52 -53.01 2.84
CA PHE A 544 5.01 -51.63 2.78
C PHE A 544 4.91 -51.01 4.18
N ALA A 545 6.01 -50.48 4.71
CA ALA A 545 6.06 -49.90 6.05
C ALA A 545 7.15 -48.82 6.17
N PHE A 546 6.91 -47.80 7.00
CA PHE A 546 7.98 -46.86 7.38
C PHE A 546 9.09 -47.59 8.16
N GLY A 547 10.35 -47.26 7.86
CA GLY A 547 11.54 -47.84 8.46
C GLY A 547 11.90 -47.28 9.84
N ASP A 548 13.14 -47.49 10.29
CA ASP A 548 13.61 -46.99 11.59
C ASP A 548 13.58 -45.46 11.67
N THR A 549 12.91 -44.92 12.70
CA THR A 549 12.78 -43.48 12.93
C THR A 549 14.05 -42.83 13.51
N SER A 550 15.07 -43.62 13.87
CA SER A 550 16.30 -43.10 14.50
C SER A 550 17.15 -42.20 13.59
N ALA A 551 16.96 -42.27 12.28
CA ALA A 551 17.64 -41.45 11.28
C ALA A 551 16.92 -40.14 10.94
N ILE A 552 15.68 -39.95 11.39
CA ILE A 552 14.88 -38.78 11.01
C ILE A 552 15.47 -37.52 11.68
N SER A 553 15.74 -36.50 10.88
CA SER A 553 16.32 -35.24 11.32
C SER A 553 15.60 -34.04 10.72
N ILE A 554 15.65 -32.90 11.42
CA ILE A 554 15.01 -31.65 11.03
C ILE A 554 16.08 -30.57 10.90
N SER A 555 16.00 -29.76 9.84
CA SER A 555 16.75 -28.52 9.65
C SER A 555 15.80 -27.34 9.42
N ASN A 556 16.28 -26.13 9.72
CA ASN A 556 15.53 -24.86 9.64
C ASN A 556 14.30 -24.77 10.57
N GLY A 557 14.25 -25.60 11.63
CA GLY A 557 13.31 -25.43 12.74
C GLY A 557 13.97 -24.77 13.94
N ASP A 558 13.18 -24.20 14.86
CA ASP A 558 13.69 -23.49 16.05
C ASP A 558 14.74 -24.34 16.80
N ALA A 559 15.76 -23.67 17.33
CA ALA A 559 16.79 -24.28 18.16
C ALA A 559 16.25 -24.96 19.44
N THR A 560 14.99 -24.71 19.83
CA THR A 560 14.32 -25.43 20.93
C THR A 560 13.34 -26.52 20.47
N LEU A 561 13.08 -26.63 19.15
CA LEU A 561 12.18 -27.64 18.58
C LEU A 561 12.67 -29.06 18.90
N THR A 562 11.78 -29.87 19.48
CA THR A 562 12.01 -31.30 19.70
C THR A 562 10.80 -32.10 19.26
N VAL A 563 10.98 -32.85 18.16
CA VAL A 563 9.95 -33.76 17.62
C VAL A 563 10.28 -35.20 18.04
N SER A 564 9.30 -35.90 18.60
CA SER A 564 9.37 -37.34 18.85
C SER A 564 8.70 -38.11 17.73
N TRP A 565 9.43 -39.05 17.11
CA TRP A 565 8.97 -39.85 15.98
C TRP A 565 8.59 -41.27 16.42
N ALA A 566 7.40 -41.72 16.04
CA ALA A 566 6.92 -43.08 16.31
C ALA A 566 6.03 -43.62 15.19
N ILE A 567 6.11 -44.93 14.93
CA ILE A 567 5.18 -45.61 14.04
C ILE A 567 3.98 -46.10 14.87
N SER A 568 2.78 -45.71 14.46
CA SER A 568 1.51 -46.02 15.13
C SER A 568 0.47 -46.45 14.09
N ASN A 569 -0.07 -47.66 14.22
CA ASN A 569 -1.03 -48.24 13.26
C ASN A 569 -0.58 -48.24 11.78
N GLY A 570 0.74 -48.25 11.51
CA GLY A 570 1.31 -48.18 10.17
C GLY A 570 1.55 -46.76 9.63
N GLN A 571 1.13 -45.73 10.37
CA GLN A 571 1.46 -44.33 10.08
C GLN A 571 2.73 -43.91 10.85
N LEU A 572 3.56 -43.05 10.24
CA LEU A 572 4.66 -42.38 10.91
C LEU A 572 4.16 -41.06 11.51
N VAL A 573 4.26 -40.90 12.83
CA VAL A 573 3.78 -39.73 13.56
C VAL A 573 4.97 -38.96 14.14
N GLY A 574 5.12 -37.71 13.74
CA GLY A 574 5.98 -36.73 14.39
C GLY A 574 5.17 -35.89 15.37
N ALA A 575 5.57 -35.87 16.64
CA ALA A 575 4.86 -35.18 17.71
C ALA A 575 5.73 -34.12 18.41
N ILE A 576 5.22 -32.89 18.50
CA ILE A 576 5.81 -31.76 19.24
C ILE A 576 5.22 -31.76 20.66
N ASN A 577 6.05 -31.72 21.70
CA ASN A 577 5.62 -31.73 23.11
C ASN A 577 4.68 -32.89 23.53
N GLY A 578 4.55 -33.94 22.70
CA GLY A 578 3.64 -35.07 22.89
C GLY A 578 2.29 -34.99 22.17
N THR A 579 2.03 -33.90 21.43
CA THR A 579 0.89 -33.75 20.52
C THR A 579 1.34 -34.08 19.09
N PRO A 580 0.61 -34.89 18.31
CA PRO A 580 0.90 -35.07 16.88
C PRO A 580 0.89 -33.74 16.14
N ALA A 581 1.96 -33.45 15.38
CA ALA A 581 2.08 -32.25 14.56
C ALA A 581 2.16 -32.61 13.06
N ILE A 582 2.77 -33.75 12.73
CA ILE A 582 2.74 -34.30 11.37
C ILE A 582 2.47 -35.82 11.39
N ILE A 583 1.70 -36.29 10.42
CA ILE A 583 1.35 -37.70 10.23
C ILE A 583 1.61 -38.08 8.77
N LEU A 584 2.48 -39.06 8.52
CA LEU A 584 2.63 -39.68 7.21
C LEU A 584 1.89 -41.01 7.17
N SER A 585 1.16 -41.25 6.09
CA SER A 585 0.36 -42.44 5.86
C SER A 585 0.61 -43.02 4.46
N LEU A 586 0.30 -44.30 4.31
CA LEU A 586 0.55 -45.08 3.10
C LEU A 586 -0.78 -45.62 2.56
N ASP A 587 -1.03 -45.45 1.27
CA ASP A 587 -2.02 -46.24 0.52
C ASP A 587 -1.28 -47.07 -0.53
N ALA A 588 -1.34 -48.39 -0.38
CA ALA A 588 -0.56 -49.35 -1.14
C ALA A 588 -1.36 -50.61 -1.40
N THR A 589 -1.16 -51.20 -2.58
CA THR A 589 -1.69 -52.52 -2.94
C THR A 589 -0.55 -53.43 -3.38
N THR A 590 -0.72 -54.74 -3.23
CA THR A 590 0.27 -55.73 -3.68
C THR A 590 0.62 -55.54 -5.15
N ILE A 591 1.91 -55.41 -5.45
CA ILE A 591 2.43 -55.29 -6.82
C ILE A 591 2.86 -56.68 -7.25
N THR A 592 2.18 -57.24 -8.25
CA THR A 592 2.45 -58.60 -8.74
C THR A 592 3.85 -58.71 -9.36
N ALA A 593 4.49 -59.86 -9.19
CA ALA A 593 5.78 -60.22 -9.78
C ALA A 593 5.98 -59.70 -11.23
N GLY A 594 7.13 -59.10 -11.48
CA GLY A 594 7.51 -58.51 -12.77
C GLY A 594 6.66 -57.32 -13.24
N GLN A 595 5.78 -56.77 -12.40
CA GLN A 595 5.01 -55.55 -12.70
C GLN A 595 5.53 -54.33 -11.93
N GLN A 596 5.18 -53.16 -12.45
CA GLN A 596 5.37 -51.88 -11.79
C GLN A 596 4.07 -51.46 -11.08
N GLY A 597 4.17 -50.84 -9.91
CA GLY A 597 3.03 -50.33 -9.16
C GLY A 597 3.39 -49.14 -8.25
N THR A 598 2.37 -48.41 -7.83
CA THR A 598 2.53 -47.15 -7.09
C THR A 598 2.08 -47.27 -5.64
N VAL A 599 2.87 -46.72 -4.73
CA VAL A 599 2.52 -46.48 -3.33
C VAL A 599 2.29 -44.98 -3.14
N THR A 600 1.11 -44.60 -2.67
CA THR A 600 0.82 -43.20 -2.32
C THR A 600 1.30 -42.93 -0.91
N VAL A 601 2.12 -41.91 -0.74
CA VAL A 601 2.48 -41.35 0.56
C VAL A 601 1.72 -40.05 0.74
N THR A 602 0.93 -39.95 1.81
CA THR A 602 0.24 -38.70 2.20
C THR A 602 0.85 -38.19 3.50
N ALA A 603 1.34 -36.96 3.50
CA ALA A 603 1.79 -36.24 4.68
C ALA A 603 0.75 -35.20 5.09
N THR A 604 0.25 -35.32 6.31
CA THR A 604 -0.79 -34.50 6.94
C THR A 604 -0.16 -33.64 8.03
N LEU A 605 -0.35 -32.32 7.95
CA LEU A 605 -0.01 -31.40 9.04
C LEU A 605 -1.22 -31.23 9.98
N THR A 606 -0.99 -31.34 11.29
CA THR A 606 -2.05 -31.32 12.32
C THR A 606 -1.82 -30.30 13.44
N ASP A 607 -0.65 -29.70 13.49
CA ASP A 607 -0.24 -28.63 14.43
C ASP A 607 0.90 -27.86 13.75
N ALA A 608 1.11 -26.60 14.11
CA ALA A 608 2.16 -25.77 13.50
C ALA A 608 3.56 -26.20 13.97
N PHE A 609 4.57 -26.00 13.12
CA PHE A 609 5.97 -26.23 13.44
C PHE A 609 6.71 -24.91 13.67
N PRO A 610 7.39 -24.76 14.83
CA PRO A 610 8.32 -23.65 15.06
C PRO A 610 9.49 -23.66 14.07
N HIS A 611 9.60 -22.62 13.25
CA HIS A 611 10.67 -22.42 12.28
C HIS A 611 11.90 -21.73 12.93
N ASP A 612 13.01 -21.64 12.20
CA ASP A 612 14.07 -20.70 12.54
C ASP A 612 14.00 -19.43 11.67
N ALA A 613 14.59 -18.34 12.19
CA ALA A 613 14.57 -17.02 11.56
C ALA A 613 15.40 -16.92 10.27
N SER A 614 15.63 -18.03 9.54
CA SER A 614 16.22 -18.01 8.20
C SER A 614 15.21 -17.65 7.10
N GLY A 615 13.92 -17.93 7.31
CA GLY A 615 12.88 -17.81 6.29
C GLY A 615 12.92 -18.92 5.22
N GLU A 616 13.77 -19.93 5.39
CA GLU A 616 13.82 -21.12 4.53
C GLU A 616 12.85 -22.19 5.04
N PRO A 617 12.25 -23.04 4.17
CA PRO A 617 11.35 -24.10 4.61
C PRO A 617 12.00 -25.07 5.61
N LEU A 618 11.26 -25.40 6.68
CA LEU A 618 11.65 -26.45 7.62
C LEU A 618 11.67 -27.80 6.89
N THR A 619 12.81 -28.48 6.96
CA THR A 619 13.08 -29.67 6.14
C THR A 619 13.28 -30.90 7.02
N ILE A 620 12.47 -31.93 6.79
CA ILE A 620 12.47 -33.22 7.48
C ILE A 620 13.06 -34.27 6.53
N THR A 621 14.18 -34.89 6.93
CA THR A 621 14.92 -35.88 6.12
C THR A 621 15.18 -37.16 6.90
N GLY A 622 15.55 -38.23 6.20
CA GLY A 622 15.86 -39.53 6.81
C GLY A 622 14.61 -40.39 7.07
N ILE A 623 13.47 -40.02 6.50
CA ILE A 623 12.27 -40.86 6.48
C ILE A 623 12.50 -41.97 5.46
N LYS A 624 12.38 -43.23 5.90
CA LYS A 624 12.51 -44.41 5.04
C LYS A 624 11.16 -45.08 4.85
N LEU A 625 10.88 -45.55 3.64
CA LEU A 625 9.79 -46.46 3.32
C LEU A 625 10.38 -47.78 2.83
N ASP A 626 10.25 -48.83 3.63
CA ASP A 626 10.68 -50.18 3.29
C ASP A 626 9.53 -50.94 2.62
N ALA A 627 9.82 -51.57 1.48
CA ALA A 627 8.94 -52.50 0.80
C ALA A 627 9.59 -53.88 0.76
N SER A 628 8.82 -54.94 1.01
CA SER A 628 9.29 -56.33 0.95
C SER A 628 8.33 -57.24 0.21
N ASP A 629 8.89 -58.26 -0.43
CA ASP A 629 8.19 -59.27 -1.21
C ASP A 629 7.87 -60.52 -0.38
N HIS A 630 7.85 -61.71 -0.99
CA HIS A 630 7.31 -62.92 -0.37
C HIS A 630 8.34 -63.73 0.40
N ASP A 631 9.56 -63.89 -0.13
CA ASP A 631 10.67 -64.58 0.54
C ASP A 631 11.52 -63.64 1.42
N GLY A 632 11.40 -62.32 1.24
CA GLY A 632 11.81 -61.33 2.23
C GLY A 632 12.93 -60.41 1.77
N ASP A 633 13.17 -60.33 0.46
CA ASP A 633 14.00 -59.30 -0.13
C ASP A 633 13.37 -57.91 0.14
N THR A 634 14.23 -56.93 0.42
CA THR A 634 13.79 -55.60 0.88
C THR A 634 14.38 -54.50 0.03
N VAL A 635 13.55 -53.53 -0.31
CA VAL A 635 13.95 -52.30 -0.98
C VAL A 635 13.44 -51.10 -0.19
N THR A 636 14.31 -50.11 -0.01
CA THR A 636 14.02 -48.90 0.77
C THR A 636 13.95 -47.69 -0.17
N ALA A 637 12.97 -46.82 0.05
CA ALA A 637 12.87 -45.50 -0.56
C ALA A 637 13.12 -44.39 0.47
N ASP A 638 13.75 -43.29 0.03
CA ASP A 638 14.03 -42.08 0.80
C ASP A 638 12.98 -41.00 0.58
N ILE A 639 12.43 -40.48 1.68
CA ILE A 639 11.38 -39.45 1.68
C ILE A 639 11.89 -38.20 2.41
N GLN A 640 11.62 -37.04 1.82
CA GLN A 640 11.79 -35.72 2.43
C GLN A 640 10.43 -35.01 2.52
N VAL A 641 10.20 -34.29 3.61
CA VAL A 641 9.07 -33.36 3.75
C VAL A 641 9.60 -31.96 4.01
N ASN A 642 9.16 -30.99 3.22
CA ASN A 642 9.40 -29.56 3.43
C ASN A 642 8.10 -28.94 3.98
N ILE A 643 8.23 -28.09 5.00
CA ILE A 643 7.14 -27.31 5.58
C ILE A 643 7.49 -25.84 5.33
N ILE A 644 6.64 -25.13 4.61
CA ILE A 644 6.76 -23.68 4.36
C ILE A 644 6.07 -22.96 5.51
N ASN A 645 6.75 -22.00 6.14
CA ASN A 645 6.24 -21.22 7.26
C ASN A 645 5.07 -20.28 6.87
N ASP A 646 4.12 -20.07 7.78
CA ASP A 646 3.06 -19.05 7.68
C ASP A 646 3.36 -17.86 8.61
N ALA A 647 4.41 -17.12 8.28
CA ALA A 647 4.80 -15.92 9.01
C ALA A 647 3.67 -14.86 8.98
N PRO A 648 3.40 -14.15 10.10
CA PRO A 648 2.32 -13.18 10.17
C PRO A 648 2.53 -12.04 9.18
N VAL A 649 1.46 -11.49 8.61
CA VAL A 649 1.53 -10.33 7.71
C VAL A 649 0.80 -9.16 8.34
N ILE A 650 1.48 -8.02 8.48
CA ILE A 650 0.91 -6.76 8.93
C ILE A 650 1.05 -5.68 7.85
N ASP A 651 -0.01 -4.90 7.64
CA ASP A 651 -0.12 -3.89 6.57
C ASP A 651 -0.88 -2.66 7.08
N ILE A 652 -0.34 -1.46 6.86
CA ILE A 652 -0.96 -0.17 7.20
C ILE A 652 -1.46 0.49 5.92
N ALA A 653 -2.77 0.74 5.82
CA ALA A 653 -3.37 1.24 4.58
C ALA A 653 -2.78 2.60 4.14
N ASP A 654 -2.27 2.64 2.90
CA ASP A 654 -1.47 3.71 2.29
C ASP A 654 -2.10 5.13 2.21
N ALA A 655 -3.38 5.33 2.56
CA ALA A 655 -4.08 6.57 2.27
C ALA A 655 -5.00 7.10 3.37
N PRO A 656 -5.04 8.44 3.63
CA PRO A 656 -4.22 9.50 3.03
C PRO A 656 -3.04 9.92 3.92
N ALA A 657 -1.84 10.05 3.36
CA ALA A 657 -0.61 10.38 4.10
C ALA A 657 -0.42 11.87 4.48
N SER A 658 -1.49 12.66 4.62
CA SER A 658 -1.41 14.09 4.98
C SER A 658 -2.58 14.60 5.81
N ILE A 659 -2.30 15.35 6.88
CA ILE A 659 -3.28 16.01 7.75
C ILE A 659 -2.87 17.47 8.00
N ALA A 660 -3.85 18.39 8.02
CA ALA A 660 -3.59 19.75 8.47
C ALA A 660 -3.53 19.79 10.00
N GLU A 661 -2.61 20.55 10.58
CA GLU A 661 -2.47 20.66 12.03
C GLU A 661 -3.77 21.05 12.77
N GLY A 662 -3.90 20.61 14.03
CA GLY A 662 -5.13 20.70 14.83
C GLY A 662 -6.26 19.75 14.42
N ASN A 663 -6.12 18.96 13.34
CA ASN A 663 -7.13 17.99 12.92
C ASN A 663 -6.75 16.53 13.27
N THR A 664 -7.75 15.65 13.26
CA THR A 664 -7.57 14.20 13.45
C THR A 664 -7.61 13.46 12.12
N LEU A 665 -6.55 12.71 11.83
CA LEU A 665 -6.49 11.71 10.77
C LEU A 665 -6.93 10.35 11.32
N TYR A 666 -7.63 9.58 10.48
CA TYR A 666 -8.02 8.20 10.77
C TYR A 666 -7.50 7.30 9.66
N GLY A 667 -6.96 6.15 10.02
CA GLY A 667 -6.52 5.12 9.08
C GLY A 667 -6.78 3.73 9.63
N THR A 668 -6.45 2.73 8.82
CA THR A 668 -6.64 1.31 9.14
C THR A 668 -5.35 0.55 8.96
N TRP A 669 -5.23 -0.55 9.69
CA TRP A 669 -4.18 -1.54 9.54
C TRP A 669 -4.82 -2.93 9.59
N SER A 670 -4.21 -3.89 8.91
CA SER A 670 -4.69 -5.27 8.83
C SER A 670 -3.60 -6.24 9.29
N LEU A 671 -4.04 -7.43 9.71
CA LEU A 671 -3.19 -8.49 10.23
C LEU A 671 -3.72 -9.83 9.74
N ASN A 672 -2.91 -10.55 8.98
CA ASN A 672 -2.99 -12.01 8.93
C ASN A 672 -2.09 -12.53 10.07
N PRO A 673 -2.63 -13.18 11.12
CA PRO A 673 -1.85 -13.55 12.30
C PRO A 673 -0.98 -14.80 12.11
N GLY A 674 -0.97 -15.41 10.92
CA GLY A 674 -0.30 -16.69 10.67
C GLY A 674 -0.98 -17.88 11.35
N ALA A 675 -0.52 -19.10 11.05
CA ALA A 675 -1.00 -20.34 11.67
C ALA A 675 -0.78 -20.36 13.20
N ASP A 676 0.38 -19.86 13.64
CA ASP A 676 0.82 -19.82 15.05
C ASP A 676 0.11 -18.74 15.90
N GLY A 677 -0.42 -17.71 15.24
CA GLY A 677 -1.26 -16.69 15.85
C GLY A 677 -0.50 -15.59 16.60
N VAL A 678 -0.75 -14.35 16.21
CA VAL A 678 -0.24 -13.15 16.89
C VAL A 678 -1.11 -12.76 18.08
N THR A 679 -0.50 -12.52 19.25
CA THR A 679 -1.21 -12.18 20.49
C THR A 679 -1.17 -10.68 20.86
N GLN A 680 -0.18 -9.96 20.33
CA GLN A 680 0.04 -8.53 20.54
C GLN A 680 0.75 -7.90 19.33
N ILE A 681 0.47 -6.63 19.05
CA ILE A 681 1.21 -5.82 18.08
C ILE A 681 2.10 -4.85 18.83
N THR A 682 3.38 -4.78 18.46
CA THR A 682 4.30 -3.75 18.97
C THR A 682 4.17 -2.50 18.10
N VAL A 683 4.04 -1.34 18.74
CA VAL A 683 4.03 -0.02 18.09
C VAL A 683 5.31 0.69 18.48
N SER A 684 6.14 0.97 17.49
CA SER A 684 7.45 1.60 17.64
C SER A 684 7.45 2.99 17.01
N MET A 685 8.05 3.96 17.70
CA MET A 685 8.27 5.31 17.17
C MET A 685 9.65 5.84 17.52
N THR A 686 10.25 6.57 16.58
CA THR A 686 11.64 7.03 16.69
C THR A 686 11.85 7.93 17.92
N GLY A 687 12.65 7.45 18.87
CA GLY A 687 13.03 8.19 20.08
C GLY A 687 12.14 7.93 21.30
N GLU A 688 11.02 7.23 21.14
CA GLU A 688 10.13 6.82 22.23
C GLU A 688 10.38 5.36 22.64
N ALA A 689 9.79 4.94 23.76
CA ALA A 689 9.77 3.54 24.17
C ALA A 689 8.60 2.80 23.53
N ASP A 690 8.85 1.59 23.01
CA ASP A 690 7.84 0.76 22.36
C ASP A 690 6.64 0.47 23.29
N GLN A 691 5.44 0.45 22.71
CA GLN A 691 4.20 0.06 23.39
C GLN A 691 3.58 -1.14 22.70
N THR A 692 2.72 -1.88 23.40
CA THR A 692 2.00 -3.02 22.81
C THR A 692 0.48 -2.81 22.78
N VAL A 693 -0.12 -3.15 21.65
CA VAL A 693 -1.57 -3.28 21.44
C VAL A 693 -1.93 -4.73 21.75
N SER A 694 -2.79 -4.97 22.73
CA SER A 694 -3.20 -6.33 23.10
C SER A 694 -4.50 -6.72 22.41
N LEU A 695 -4.40 -7.68 21.50
CA LEU A 695 -5.54 -8.19 20.72
C LEU A 695 -6.55 -8.92 21.61
N SER A 696 -6.06 -9.71 22.57
CA SER A 696 -6.90 -10.44 23.54
C SER A 696 -7.45 -9.55 24.67
N GLY A 697 -6.75 -8.47 25.02
CA GLY A 697 -7.16 -7.52 26.07
C GLY A 697 -8.05 -6.38 25.60
N ASN A 698 -8.18 -6.17 24.29
CA ASN A 698 -8.76 -4.97 23.67
C ASN A 698 -8.16 -3.68 24.24
N ALA A 699 -6.82 -3.63 24.33
CA ALA A 699 -6.06 -2.50 24.85
C ALA A 699 -5.29 -1.81 23.71
N ASN A 700 -5.44 -0.49 23.62
CA ASN A 700 -4.78 0.34 22.62
C ASN A 700 -3.40 0.82 23.10
N ALA A 701 -2.54 1.19 22.14
CA ALA A 701 -1.30 1.91 22.39
C ALA A 701 -1.54 3.41 22.14
N THR A 702 -0.98 4.28 22.98
CA THR A 702 -1.18 5.73 22.85
C THR A 702 0.11 6.49 23.15
N PHE A 703 0.53 7.32 22.20
CA PHE A 703 1.74 8.13 22.29
C PHE A 703 1.38 9.60 22.15
N THR A 704 1.74 10.42 23.13
CA THR A 704 1.61 11.88 23.06
C THR A 704 2.97 12.48 22.74
N LEU A 705 3.13 12.97 21.50
CA LEU A 705 4.35 13.54 20.96
C LEU A 705 4.25 15.07 20.85
N PRO A 706 5.38 15.78 20.66
CA PRO A 706 5.35 17.21 20.34
C PRO A 706 4.55 17.55 19.07
N LYS A 707 4.47 16.63 18.10
CA LYS A 707 3.76 16.80 16.81
C LYS A 707 2.30 16.37 16.83
N GLY A 708 1.83 15.72 17.89
CA GLY A 708 0.47 15.16 17.94
C GLY A 708 0.36 13.89 18.79
N THR A 709 -0.85 13.34 18.88
CA THR A 709 -1.13 12.10 19.60
C THR A 709 -1.52 10.97 18.65
N LEU A 710 -0.71 9.91 18.61
CA LEU A 710 -1.02 8.67 17.91
C LEU A 710 -1.76 7.71 18.86
N THR A 711 -2.86 7.13 18.40
CA THR A 711 -3.54 6.01 19.05
C THR A 711 -3.71 4.86 18.05
N VAL A 712 -3.22 3.67 18.40
CA VAL A 712 -3.41 2.44 17.60
C VAL A 712 -4.31 1.50 18.37
N ASN A 713 -5.43 1.12 17.77
CA ASN A 713 -6.47 0.30 18.38
C ASN A 713 -6.39 -1.15 17.85
N PRO A 714 -6.72 -2.16 18.69
CA PRO A 714 -6.70 -3.58 18.32
C PRO A 714 -7.82 -4.00 17.35
N ASP A 715 -8.70 -3.09 16.93
CA ASP A 715 -9.79 -3.33 15.97
C ASP A 715 -9.40 -3.07 14.50
N GLY A 716 -8.10 -2.95 14.21
CA GLY A 716 -7.59 -2.62 12.88
C GLY A 716 -7.65 -1.12 12.55
N THR A 717 -7.88 -0.24 13.54
CA THR A 717 -7.88 1.22 13.33
C THR A 717 -6.71 1.93 14.01
N TYR A 718 -6.33 3.08 13.47
CA TYR A 718 -5.49 4.05 14.16
C TYR A 718 -6.02 5.48 13.95
N SER A 719 -5.67 6.38 14.85
CA SER A 719 -5.96 7.81 14.73
C SER A 719 -4.76 8.65 15.14
N PHE A 720 -4.47 9.70 14.38
CA PHE A 720 -3.44 10.68 14.70
C PHE A 720 -4.06 12.07 14.82
N GLU A 721 -4.04 12.63 16.03
CA GLU A 721 -4.46 14.01 16.31
C GLU A 721 -3.22 14.91 16.20
N ALA A 722 -3.10 15.66 15.11
CA ALA A 722 -1.98 16.58 14.92
C ALA A 722 -2.05 17.72 15.95
N ALA A 723 -0.92 18.04 16.58
CA ALA A 723 -0.86 19.17 17.51
C ALA A 723 -1.16 20.49 16.76
N THR A 724 -1.65 21.48 17.47
CA THR A 724 -1.66 22.90 17.03
C THR A 724 -0.35 23.57 17.44
N ASN A 725 -0.07 24.76 16.94
CA ASN A 725 1.14 25.54 17.25
C ASN A 725 2.40 24.86 16.69
N LEU A 726 2.30 24.26 15.50
CA LEU A 726 3.42 23.65 14.79
C LEU A 726 3.92 24.60 13.69
N ASP A 727 5.20 24.96 13.79
CA ASP A 727 5.94 25.69 12.76
C ASP A 727 5.99 24.87 11.46
N ASN A 728 5.04 25.14 10.56
CA ASN A 728 4.76 24.36 9.35
C ASN A 728 5.09 25.14 8.06
N ASP A 729 5.98 26.14 8.17
CA ASP A 729 6.60 26.90 7.06
C ASP A 729 7.17 25.94 5.99
N ASP A 730 7.69 24.78 6.43
CA ASP A 730 7.88 23.55 5.65
C ASP A 730 7.01 22.41 6.25
N PRO A 731 6.38 21.52 5.46
CA PRO A 731 5.60 20.41 5.98
C PRO A 731 6.40 19.47 6.88
N GLN A 732 5.84 19.11 8.04
CA GLN A 732 6.48 18.24 9.01
C GLN A 732 6.07 16.77 8.84
N GLU A 733 6.95 15.82 9.14
CA GLU A 733 6.62 14.38 9.07
C GLU A 733 6.61 13.72 10.46
N GLN A 734 5.72 12.75 10.65
CA GLN A 734 5.69 11.85 11.81
C GLN A 734 5.49 10.41 11.34
N SER A 735 6.47 9.54 11.60
CA SER A 735 6.43 8.12 11.25
C SER A 735 6.16 7.23 12.46
N PHE A 736 5.49 6.11 12.24
CA PHE A 736 5.36 5.01 13.19
C PHE A 736 5.48 3.66 12.49
N THR A 737 5.87 2.63 13.24
CA THR A 737 6.01 1.26 12.76
C THR A 737 5.12 0.35 13.60
N LEU A 738 4.35 -0.52 12.95
CA LEU A 738 3.69 -1.64 13.58
C LEU A 738 4.52 -2.90 13.35
N SER A 739 4.62 -3.76 14.37
CA SER A 739 5.27 -5.06 14.27
C SER A 739 4.40 -6.15 14.86
N ALA A 740 4.17 -7.20 14.08
CA ALA A 740 3.56 -8.43 14.54
C ALA A 740 4.63 -9.41 15.02
N THR A 741 4.33 -10.16 16.07
CA THR A 741 5.12 -11.32 16.51
C THR A 741 4.14 -12.42 16.92
N ASP A 742 4.33 -13.60 16.38
CA ASP A 742 3.53 -14.81 16.63
C ASP A 742 4.07 -15.60 17.84
N ALA A 743 3.92 -16.93 17.83
CA ALA A 743 4.22 -17.80 18.95
C ALA A 743 5.64 -18.41 18.90
N ASP A 744 6.18 -18.73 17.72
CA ASP A 744 7.56 -19.19 17.57
C ASP A 744 8.59 -18.04 17.57
N GLY A 745 8.16 -16.83 17.19
CA GLY A 745 8.93 -15.59 17.30
C GLY A 745 9.21 -14.90 15.98
N ASP A 746 8.61 -15.35 14.88
CA ASP A 746 8.68 -14.68 13.59
C ASP A 746 8.10 -13.26 13.64
N THR A 747 8.71 -12.36 12.87
CA THR A 747 8.44 -10.92 12.97
C THR A 747 8.28 -10.28 11.60
N THR A 748 7.11 -9.67 11.39
CA THR A 748 6.90 -8.71 10.30
C THR A 748 6.67 -7.32 10.84
N THR A 749 6.94 -6.34 9.98
CA THR A 749 6.86 -4.91 10.30
C THR A 749 6.35 -4.13 9.11
N ASP A 750 5.49 -3.16 9.35
CA ASP A 750 5.15 -2.13 8.36
C ASP A 750 5.22 -0.72 8.98
N SER A 751 5.56 0.28 8.16
CA SER A 751 5.88 1.64 8.59
C SER A 751 5.13 2.70 7.80
N HIS A 752 4.34 3.52 8.49
CA HIS A 752 3.57 4.60 7.89
C HIS A 752 4.11 5.98 8.31
N THR A 753 4.11 6.94 7.38
CA THR A 753 4.54 8.32 7.62
C THR A 753 3.42 9.30 7.32
N ILE A 754 3.05 10.08 8.33
CA ILE A 754 2.02 11.11 8.25
C ILE A 754 2.69 12.46 7.99
N THR A 755 2.34 13.11 6.90
CA THR A 755 2.70 14.51 6.65
C THR A 755 1.74 15.42 7.40
N ILE A 756 2.25 16.42 8.11
CA ILE A 756 1.51 17.47 8.78
C ILE A 756 1.73 18.76 7.99
N THR A 757 0.64 19.33 7.49
CA THR A 757 0.66 20.60 6.74
C THR A 757 0.15 21.75 7.60
N ASP A 758 0.50 22.97 7.22
CA ASP A 758 -0.16 24.20 7.68
C ASP A 758 -1.69 24.06 7.61
N GLY A 759 -2.36 24.66 8.59
CA GLY A 759 -3.80 24.68 8.78
C GLY A 759 -4.47 25.91 8.14
N PRO A 760 -5.69 26.26 8.60
CA PRO A 760 -6.31 27.52 8.22
C PRO A 760 -5.60 28.68 8.92
N GLN A 761 -5.16 29.66 8.14
CA GLN A 761 -4.52 30.88 8.65
C GLN A 761 -5.51 31.78 9.43
N PRO A 762 -5.02 32.65 10.34
CA PRO A 762 -5.83 33.61 11.07
C PRO A 762 -6.53 34.59 10.13
N PHE A 763 -7.71 35.06 10.54
CA PHE A 763 -8.52 35.98 9.74
C PHE A 763 -9.37 36.91 10.59
N GLY A 764 -9.93 37.95 9.99
CA GLY A 764 -10.68 39.01 10.67
C GLY A 764 -10.02 40.37 10.46
N GLY A 765 -10.18 41.28 11.42
CA GLY A 765 -9.68 42.64 11.30
C GLY A 765 -10.57 43.55 10.44
N ASP A 766 -11.89 43.51 10.60
CA ASP A 766 -12.78 44.45 9.91
C ASP A 766 -12.40 45.92 10.19
N LEU A 767 -12.76 46.83 9.28
CA LEU A 767 -12.46 48.26 9.44
C LEU A 767 -13.11 48.84 10.72
N ILE A 768 -12.30 49.45 11.59
CA ILE A 768 -12.81 50.33 12.67
C ILE A 768 -12.54 51.81 12.35
N ALA A 769 -13.40 52.68 12.86
CA ALA A 769 -13.31 54.13 12.69
C ALA A 769 -13.38 54.81 14.06
N LEU A 770 -12.37 55.61 14.37
CA LEU A 770 -12.29 56.45 15.57
C LEU A 770 -12.53 57.91 15.16
N SER A 771 -13.06 58.73 16.07
CA SER A 771 -13.35 60.15 15.90
C SER A 771 -12.87 60.90 17.15
N LEU A 772 -11.81 61.67 16.98
CA LEU A 772 -11.29 62.59 18.00
C LEU A 772 -11.84 64.00 17.73
N GLU A 773 -11.88 64.86 18.74
CA GLU A 773 -12.38 66.23 18.62
C GLU A 773 -11.39 67.18 19.35
N GLU A 774 -10.91 68.23 18.67
CA GLU A 774 -9.88 69.14 19.18
C GLU A 774 -10.37 69.99 20.35
N GLY A 775 -11.64 70.38 20.33
CA GLY A 775 -12.31 71.07 21.43
C GLY A 775 -12.39 70.27 22.74
N ALA A 776 -12.07 68.98 22.72
CA ALA A 776 -11.91 68.17 23.92
C ALA A 776 -10.54 68.30 24.60
N LEU A 777 -9.55 68.94 23.96
CA LEU A 777 -8.18 69.04 24.47
C LEU A 777 -8.12 69.81 25.81
N GLY A 778 -7.88 69.05 26.88
CA GLY A 778 -7.87 69.54 28.25
C GLY A 778 -6.49 69.86 28.80
N VAL A 779 -6.13 71.16 28.78
CA VAL A 779 -5.13 71.80 29.67
C VAL A 779 -3.63 71.57 29.36
N GLN A 780 -2.97 72.63 28.88
CA GLN A 780 -1.71 73.03 29.51
C GLN A 780 -1.98 73.90 30.74
N THR A 781 -1.37 73.56 31.88
CA THR A 781 -1.50 74.34 33.11
C THR A 781 -0.59 75.58 33.03
N GLY A 782 -1.07 76.66 32.43
CA GLY A 782 -0.29 77.89 32.41
C GLY A 782 -0.61 78.96 31.38
N ASN A 783 -1.73 79.67 31.52
CA ASN A 783 -1.89 81.00 30.89
C ASN A 783 -1.10 82.05 31.68
N ASP A 784 0.20 81.76 31.79
CA ASP A 784 1.29 82.74 31.79
C ASP A 784 0.96 83.73 30.64
N PRO A 785 0.45 84.96 30.84
CA PRO A 785 1.31 86.00 31.39
C PRO A 785 0.96 86.39 32.83
N ALA A 786 -0.09 85.76 33.42
CA ALA A 786 -0.59 85.77 34.82
C ALA A 786 -0.51 84.41 35.60
N THR A 787 -1.44 83.44 35.49
CA THR A 787 -2.88 83.56 35.16
C THR A 787 -3.54 82.18 34.84
N GLY A 788 -2.82 81.23 34.22
CA GLY A 788 -3.03 79.80 34.46
C GLY A 788 -4.23 79.02 33.85
N SER A 789 -5.13 79.59 33.05
CA SER A 789 -6.31 78.86 32.54
C SER A 789 -6.84 79.32 31.16
N THR A 790 -6.68 78.50 30.12
CA THR A 790 -7.61 78.39 28.98
C THR A 790 -8.47 77.13 29.15
N ILE A 791 -9.61 77.13 28.48
CA ILE A 791 -10.65 76.12 28.52
C ILE A 791 -10.94 75.89 27.03
N GLY A 792 -10.60 74.72 26.47
CA GLY A 792 -11.03 74.36 25.12
C GLY A 792 -12.57 74.38 25.04
N SER A 793 -13.16 74.34 23.85
CA SER A 793 -14.62 74.51 23.72
C SER A 793 -15.46 73.49 24.52
N ASN A 794 -14.93 72.29 24.81
CA ASN A 794 -15.55 71.28 25.67
C ASN A 794 -14.53 70.39 26.44
N PRO A 795 -13.76 70.92 27.42
CA PRO A 795 -12.64 70.22 28.06
C PRO A 795 -13.08 69.29 29.21
N ALA A 796 -14.40 69.05 29.32
CA ALA A 796 -14.97 67.97 30.11
C ALA A 796 -15.29 66.73 29.27
N SER A 797 -15.12 66.82 27.94
CA SER A 797 -15.27 65.70 27.01
C SER A 797 -14.12 64.72 27.15
N THR A 798 -14.40 63.43 26.95
CA THR A 798 -13.36 62.40 26.81
C THR A 798 -12.97 62.16 25.34
N ALA A 799 -13.42 62.99 24.41
CA ALA A 799 -13.18 62.82 22.97
C ALA A 799 -11.71 63.05 22.54
N GLU A 800 -10.85 63.54 23.43
CA GLU A 800 -9.38 63.51 23.25
C GLU A 800 -8.83 62.07 23.15
N THR A 801 -9.57 61.04 23.63
CA THR A 801 -9.17 59.63 23.54
C THR A 801 -10.34 58.73 23.22
N GLN A 802 -10.31 58.08 22.05
CA GLN A 802 -11.27 57.03 21.69
C GLN A 802 -10.57 55.68 21.58
N SER A 803 -11.29 54.63 22.01
CA SER A 803 -10.90 53.24 21.77
C SER A 803 -12.03 52.47 21.09
N ASP A 804 -11.67 51.51 20.25
CA ASP A 804 -12.56 50.46 19.74
C ASP A 804 -11.79 49.13 19.65
N THR A 805 -12.45 48.03 19.28
CA THR A 805 -11.85 46.69 19.23
C THR A 805 -11.96 46.05 17.86
N LEU A 806 -10.82 45.60 17.32
CA LEU A 806 -10.76 44.70 16.17
C LEU A 806 -10.96 43.25 16.63
N ALA A 807 -11.82 42.50 15.95
CA ALA A 807 -12.00 41.07 16.18
C ALA A 807 -11.15 40.25 15.21
N PHE A 808 -10.42 39.26 15.74
CA PHE A 808 -9.63 38.30 14.98
C PHE A 808 -10.00 36.89 15.41
N THR A 809 -10.06 35.97 14.45
CA THR A 809 -10.20 34.53 14.70
C THR A 809 -8.86 33.87 14.45
N ALA A 810 -8.38 33.18 15.47
CA ALA A 810 -7.19 32.34 15.40
C ALA A 810 -7.44 31.13 14.47
N GLY A 811 -6.38 30.72 13.78
CA GLY A 811 -6.39 29.66 12.78
C GLY A 811 -6.39 28.25 13.40
N SER A 812 -5.61 27.34 12.83
CA SER A 812 -5.13 26.17 13.59
C SER A 812 -4.13 26.57 14.68
N ASP A 813 -3.48 27.73 14.57
CA ASP A 813 -2.53 28.28 15.54
C ASP A 813 -3.10 29.35 16.49
N ASP A 814 -2.48 29.49 17.66
CA ASP A 814 -2.74 30.60 18.59
C ASP A 814 -2.21 31.92 18.00
N ILE A 815 -3.02 32.98 17.98
CA ILE A 815 -2.51 34.35 17.73
C ILE A 815 -1.65 34.75 18.92
N THR A 816 -0.32 34.79 18.74
CA THR A 816 0.66 35.04 19.80
C THR A 816 0.86 36.52 20.09
N GLY A 817 0.59 37.39 19.11
CA GLY A 817 0.75 38.83 19.28
C GLY A 817 0.03 39.70 18.24
N PHE A 818 -0.11 40.98 18.58
CA PHE A 818 -0.57 42.03 17.69
C PHE A 818 0.55 43.06 17.52
N THR A 819 0.71 43.62 16.33
CA THR A 819 1.65 44.72 16.08
C THR A 819 1.03 45.75 15.15
N LEU A 820 1.43 47.02 15.27
CA LEU A 820 1.21 47.99 14.21
C LEU A 820 2.11 47.63 13.02
N GLY A 821 1.50 47.54 11.83
CA GLY A 821 2.13 47.07 10.60
C GLY A 821 2.97 48.13 9.89
N ASP A 822 3.06 48.03 8.56
CA ASP A 822 3.80 48.99 7.75
C ASP A 822 3.10 50.36 7.73
N THR A 823 3.78 51.38 8.28
CA THR A 823 3.28 52.74 8.36
C THR A 823 3.50 53.54 7.08
N SER A 824 4.19 53.00 6.06
CA SER A 824 4.51 53.73 4.83
C SER A 824 3.29 54.13 4.00
N ASN A 825 2.16 53.44 4.20
CA ASN A 825 0.92 53.64 3.44
C ASN A 825 -0.15 54.41 4.23
N ILE A 826 0.18 54.90 5.44
CA ILE A 826 -0.75 55.74 6.21
C ILE A 826 -0.95 57.06 5.46
N LEU A 827 -2.20 57.33 5.12
CA LEU A 827 -2.60 58.50 4.35
C LEU A 827 -3.24 59.51 5.29
N VAL A 828 -2.73 60.75 5.31
CA VAL A 828 -3.33 61.85 6.06
C VAL A 828 -3.94 62.82 5.06
N GLN A 829 -5.21 63.16 5.22
CA GLN A 829 -5.97 64.04 4.35
C GLN A 829 -6.78 65.05 5.15
N ASP A 830 -6.97 66.24 4.59
CA ASP A 830 -8.03 67.18 4.97
C ASP A 830 -9.40 66.77 4.39
N ASP A 831 -10.46 67.51 4.74
CA ASP A 831 -11.83 67.36 4.24
C ASP A 831 -11.89 67.41 2.69
N SER A 832 -11.03 68.23 2.08
CA SER A 832 -10.87 68.41 0.63
C SER A 832 -10.27 67.18 -0.06
N ASN A 833 -9.87 66.16 0.72
CA ASN A 833 -9.14 64.95 0.33
C ASN A 833 -7.71 65.24 -0.18
N THR A 834 -7.14 66.41 0.11
CA THR A 834 -5.76 66.75 -0.23
C THR A 834 -4.81 66.09 0.77
N THR A 835 -3.71 65.50 0.29
CA THR A 835 -2.77 64.79 1.15
C THR A 835 -1.87 65.75 1.92
N VAL A 836 -1.93 65.67 3.26
CA VAL A 836 -1.20 66.53 4.19
C VAL A 836 0.12 65.86 4.56
N THR A 837 1.26 66.41 4.12
CA THR A 837 2.59 65.79 4.28
C THR A 837 3.37 66.28 5.51
N SER A 838 2.69 66.83 6.52
CA SER A 838 3.33 67.45 7.70
C SER A 838 3.64 66.46 8.84
N ILE A 839 2.99 65.30 8.87
CA ILE A 839 3.12 64.31 9.94
C ILE A 839 4.29 63.36 9.69
N LEU A 840 5.19 63.26 10.67
CA LEU A 840 6.22 62.23 10.75
C LEU A 840 5.76 61.12 11.69
N TRP A 841 5.61 59.90 11.15
CA TRP A 841 5.28 58.71 11.94
C TRP A 841 6.50 58.10 12.61
N SER A 842 6.37 57.75 13.88
CA SER A 842 7.38 57.01 14.65
C SER A 842 6.73 55.82 15.37
N LEU A 843 7.33 54.64 15.22
CA LEU A 843 6.82 53.38 15.77
C LEU A 843 7.71 52.90 16.92
N SER A 844 7.11 52.44 18.01
CA SER A 844 7.84 51.90 19.16
C SER A 844 8.58 50.59 18.82
N ALA A 845 9.59 50.25 19.63
CA ALA A 845 10.42 49.07 19.38
C ALA A 845 9.66 47.73 19.50
N ASP A 846 8.57 47.70 20.27
CA ASP A 846 7.62 46.60 20.43
C ASP A 846 6.44 46.66 19.44
N LYS A 847 6.40 47.69 18.58
CA LYS A 847 5.32 48.01 17.64
C LYS A 847 3.92 48.11 18.27
N GLN A 848 3.81 48.39 19.57
CA GLN A 848 2.52 48.60 20.26
C GLN A 848 2.04 50.05 20.23
N VAL A 849 2.94 51.01 19.96
CA VAL A 849 2.65 52.45 19.98
C VAL A 849 3.14 53.11 18.70
N LEU A 850 2.23 53.82 18.02
CA LEU A 850 2.51 54.66 16.87
C LEU A 850 2.26 56.12 17.25
N THR A 851 3.28 56.96 17.14
CA THR A 851 3.20 58.39 17.44
C THR A 851 3.38 59.21 16.17
N GLY A 852 2.40 60.06 15.87
CA GLY A 852 2.46 61.06 14.81
C GLY A 852 2.96 62.39 15.36
N SER A 853 4.00 62.94 14.73
CA SER A 853 4.64 64.18 15.17
C SER A 853 4.67 65.23 14.06
N ILE A 854 4.31 66.47 14.38
CA ILE A 854 4.35 67.62 13.47
C ILE A 854 5.37 68.63 14.01
N ALA A 855 6.29 69.10 13.16
CA ALA A 855 7.37 70.03 13.52
C ALA A 855 8.24 69.64 14.74
N GLY A 856 8.12 68.41 15.25
CA GLY A 856 8.79 67.92 16.46
C GLY A 856 7.93 67.89 17.74
N GLN A 857 6.69 68.40 17.69
CA GLN A 857 5.63 68.11 18.67
C GLN A 857 4.98 66.76 18.36
N ASN A 858 4.50 66.05 19.39
CA ASN A 858 3.64 64.86 19.20
C ASN A 858 2.19 65.33 19.22
N VAL A 859 1.45 65.09 18.14
CA VAL A 859 0.06 65.55 17.99
C VAL A 859 -0.94 64.42 18.18
N ILE A 860 -0.58 63.18 17.83
CA ILE A 860 -1.42 62.00 18.04
C ILE A 860 -0.60 60.78 18.45
N GLN A 861 -1.17 59.92 19.28
CA GLN A 861 -0.63 58.60 19.59
C GLN A 861 -1.71 57.54 19.47
N LEU A 862 -1.40 56.45 18.78
CA LEU A 862 -2.18 55.23 18.76
C LEU A 862 -1.46 54.17 19.61
N THR A 863 -2.22 53.42 20.40
CA THR A 863 -1.74 52.31 21.21
C THR A 863 -2.65 51.10 21.01
N ILE A 864 -2.06 49.92 20.81
CA ILE A 864 -2.80 48.66 20.78
C ILE A 864 -2.62 47.86 22.07
N ASN A 865 -3.65 47.09 22.44
CA ASN A 865 -3.65 46.23 23.62
C ASN A 865 -4.51 44.99 23.36
N GLY A 866 -3.87 43.82 23.26
CA GLY A 866 -4.51 42.53 23.02
C GLY A 866 -3.81 41.41 23.79
N SER A 867 -4.55 40.36 24.11
CA SER A 867 -4.00 39.11 24.67
C SER A 867 -3.98 38.03 23.59
N SER A 868 -3.16 36.99 23.77
CA SER A 868 -3.12 35.86 22.83
C SER A 868 -4.51 35.23 22.65
N ILE A 869 -4.84 34.85 21.41
CA ILE A 869 -6.12 34.20 21.06
C ILE A 869 -5.80 32.73 20.77
N ALA A 870 -6.40 31.80 21.52
CA ALA A 870 -6.16 30.38 21.32
C ALA A 870 -6.71 29.90 19.97
N ALA A 871 -6.03 28.92 19.35
CA ALA A 871 -6.43 28.25 18.11
C ALA A 871 -7.94 27.96 18.01
N GLY A 872 -8.51 28.23 16.84
CA GLY A 872 -9.94 28.05 16.55
C GLY A 872 -10.92 28.95 17.33
N THR A 873 -10.43 29.96 18.08
CA THR A 873 -11.28 30.90 18.84
C THR A 873 -11.22 32.32 18.29
N THR A 874 -12.28 33.11 18.54
CA THR A 874 -12.31 34.55 18.24
C THR A 874 -11.99 35.35 19.49
N GLY A 875 -11.05 36.29 19.37
CA GLY A 875 -10.71 37.28 20.40
C GLY A 875 -10.65 38.68 19.82
N THR A 876 -10.26 39.65 20.65
CA THR A 876 -10.21 41.06 20.26
C THR A 876 -8.93 41.76 20.72
N VAL A 877 -8.46 42.70 19.89
CA VAL A 877 -7.42 43.68 20.24
C VAL A 877 -8.07 45.05 20.32
N GLN A 878 -7.84 45.76 21.43
CA GLN A 878 -8.24 47.14 21.59
C GLN A 878 -7.25 48.05 20.87
N VAL A 879 -7.75 48.97 20.06
CA VAL A 879 -7.00 50.07 19.46
C VAL A 879 -7.47 51.37 20.13
N THR A 880 -6.55 52.13 20.70
CA THR A 880 -6.81 53.41 21.36
C THR A 880 -6.06 54.49 20.62
N ALA A 881 -6.77 55.51 20.12
CA ALA A 881 -6.18 56.74 19.61
C ALA A 881 -6.38 57.86 20.64
N THR A 882 -5.31 58.60 20.89
CA THR A 882 -5.27 59.74 21.81
C THR A 882 -4.67 60.93 21.08
N LEU A 883 -5.42 62.03 21.07
CA LEU A 883 -4.96 63.35 20.67
C LEU A 883 -4.07 63.93 21.77
N LEU A 884 -2.94 64.53 21.39
CA LEU A 884 -1.90 65.00 22.33
C LEU A 884 -1.63 66.50 22.23
N ALA A 885 -1.92 67.10 21.07
CA ALA A 885 -1.84 68.52 20.79
C ALA A 885 -2.67 68.81 19.53
N GLU A 886 -2.95 70.09 19.31
CA GLU A 886 -3.54 70.66 18.08
C GLU A 886 -2.86 70.13 16.79
N PHE A 887 -3.67 69.90 15.76
CA PHE A 887 -3.24 69.73 14.39
C PHE A 887 -3.19 71.10 13.69
N PRO A 888 -2.26 71.31 12.74
CA PRO A 888 -2.16 72.58 12.03
C PRO A 888 -3.14 72.65 10.88
N HIS A 889 -4.15 73.50 11.03
CA HIS A 889 -5.18 73.71 10.02
C HIS A 889 -4.71 74.57 8.85
N VAL A 890 -5.53 74.60 7.80
CA VAL A 890 -5.30 75.38 6.58
C VAL A 890 -6.38 76.45 6.47
N THR A 891 -5.97 77.68 6.15
CA THR A 891 -6.74 78.91 6.28
C THR A 891 -7.92 79.07 5.30
N ASP A 892 -8.58 77.98 4.89
CA ASP A 892 -9.77 77.98 4.03
C ASP A 892 -11.05 77.37 4.67
N GLY A 893 -11.02 77.05 5.97
CA GLY A 893 -12.22 77.09 6.84
C GLY A 893 -13.13 75.87 6.80
N SER A 894 -12.56 74.67 6.96
CA SER A 894 -13.20 73.47 7.53
C SER A 894 -12.14 72.35 7.60
N SER A 895 -11.47 72.17 8.73
CA SER A 895 -10.16 71.50 8.73
C SER A 895 -10.14 70.09 9.31
N ASP A 896 -11.28 69.39 9.29
CA ASP A 896 -11.41 67.97 9.69
C ASP A 896 -10.33 67.09 9.01
N PHE A 897 -9.44 66.48 9.80
CA PHE A 897 -8.41 65.57 9.30
C PHE A 897 -8.84 64.11 9.35
N SER A 898 -8.48 63.36 8.31
CA SER A 898 -8.61 61.90 8.23
C SER A 898 -7.25 61.22 8.12
N ILE A 899 -6.91 60.40 9.11
CA ILE A 899 -5.79 59.46 9.09
C ILE A 899 -6.34 58.10 8.67
N LEU A 900 -6.02 57.67 7.47
CA LEU A 900 -6.55 56.46 6.83
C LEU A 900 -5.49 55.37 6.73
N GLY A 901 -5.94 54.12 6.88
CA GLY A 901 -5.15 52.94 6.52
C GLY A 901 -4.11 52.52 7.56
N VAL A 902 -4.32 52.77 8.85
CA VAL A 902 -3.39 52.30 9.89
C VAL A 902 -3.55 50.79 10.08
N PRO A 903 -2.53 49.95 9.81
CA PRO A 903 -2.68 48.51 9.86
C PRO A 903 -2.34 47.93 11.23
N ILE A 904 -3.22 47.09 11.75
CA ILE A 904 -2.99 46.24 12.92
C ILE A 904 -2.83 44.80 12.43
N VAL A 905 -1.63 44.25 12.60
CA VAL A 905 -1.27 42.89 12.18
C VAL A 905 -1.39 41.96 13.38
N ALA A 906 -2.27 40.98 13.29
CA ALA A 906 -2.27 39.81 14.16
C ALA A 906 -1.30 38.77 13.57
N THR A 907 -0.44 38.20 14.41
CA THR A 907 0.50 37.14 14.04
C THR A 907 0.33 35.96 15.00
N ASP A 908 0.33 34.76 14.46
CA ASP A 908 0.18 33.51 15.19
C ASP A 908 1.51 32.85 15.56
N THR A 909 1.56 31.52 15.72
CA THR A 909 2.76 30.83 16.22
C THR A 909 3.74 30.53 15.09
N ASP A 910 3.27 30.07 13.93
CA ASP A 910 4.11 29.86 12.75
C ASP A 910 4.55 31.18 12.06
N GLY A 911 3.78 32.25 12.20
CA GLY A 911 4.11 33.58 11.65
C GLY A 911 3.18 34.04 10.52
N SER A 912 2.15 33.25 10.18
CA SER A 912 1.01 33.66 9.39
C SER A 912 0.32 34.91 9.97
N THR A 913 -0.34 35.70 9.11
CA THR A 913 -0.83 37.03 9.51
C THR A 913 -2.22 37.38 8.99
N ALA A 914 -2.99 38.03 9.87
CA ALA A 914 -4.22 38.73 9.53
C ALA A 914 -4.03 40.24 9.73
N ILE A 915 -4.62 41.07 8.87
CA ILE A 915 -4.48 42.53 8.93
C ILE A 915 -5.85 43.17 9.11
N GLY A 916 -6.01 43.93 10.19
CA GLY A 916 -7.12 44.87 10.37
C GLY A 916 -6.71 46.31 10.14
N ILE A 917 -7.68 47.16 9.81
CA ILE A 917 -7.43 48.57 9.47
C ILE A 917 -8.18 49.48 10.44
N THR A 918 -7.47 50.50 10.95
CA THR A 918 -8.03 51.61 11.72
C THR A 918 -7.95 52.89 10.91
N ASN A 919 -9.09 53.58 10.78
CA ASN A 919 -9.16 54.96 10.33
C ASN A 919 -9.48 55.87 11.53
N ILE A 920 -8.95 57.10 11.52
CA ILE A 920 -9.20 58.11 12.56
C ILE A 920 -9.64 59.40 11.86
N SER A 921 -10.82 59.90 12.22
CA SER A 921 -11.22 61.28 12.00
C SER A 921 -10.75 62.11 13.19
N ILE A 922 -10.27 63.32 12.94
CA ILE A 922 -10.01 64.36 13.92
C ILE A 922 -10.87 65.52 13.48
N LYS A 923 -11.71 66.01 14.37
CA LYS A 923 -12.52 67.19 14.10
C LYS A 923 -11.89 68.43 14.69
N ASP A 924 -11.94 69.46 13.86
CA ASP A 924 -11.58 70.82 14.16
C ASP A 924 -12.47 71.43 15.28
N ASP A 925 -12.05 72.53 15.88
CA ASP A 925 -12.81 73.25 16.89
C ASP A 925 -12.97 74.76 16.61
N GLU A 926 -13.52 75.02 15.42
CA GLU A 926 -13.98 76.31 14.87
C GLU A 926 -14.40 77.34 15.95
N PRO A 927 -13.98 78.61 15.82
CA PRO A 927 -14.31 79.67 16.76
C PRO A 927 -15.76 80.16 16.55
N ASP A 928 -16.39 80.72 17.58
CA ASP A 928 -17.83 81.08 17.57
C ASP A 928 -18.04 82.44 18.26
N ILE A 929 -18.65 83.40 17.55
CA ILE A 929 -18.96 84.76 18.03
C ILE A 929 -20.46 85.06 17.83
N ASP A 930 -21.15 85.45 18.92
CA ASP A 930 -22.58 85.80 18.90
C ASP A 930 -22.78 87.17 19.57
N ILE A 931 -23.36 88.13 18.83
CA ILE A 931 -23.67 89.48 19.33
C ILE A 931 -25.14 89.55 19.75
N THR A 932 -25.36 89.97 21.00
CA THR A 932 -26.71 90.06 21.55
C THR A 932 -27.51 91.22 20.93
N ASP A 933 -28.68 90.87 20.39
CA ASP A 933 -29.57 91.71 19.59
C ASP A 933 -30.73 92.32 20.42
N THR A 934 -30.50 92.82 21.66
CA THR A 934 -31.59 93.39 22.50
C THR A 934 -31.73 94.91 22.43
N GLN A 935 -30.67 95.66 22.11
CA GLN A 935 -30.71 97.13 21.99
C GLN A 935 -30.33 97.63 20.58
N ASN A 936 -31.31 97.74 19.68
CA ASN A 936 -31.08 98.11 18.27
C ASN A 936 -31.46 99.57 17.92
N ILE A 937 -31.86 100.39 18.91
CA ILE A 937 -32.36 101.77 18.69
C ILE A 937 -31.86 102.72 19.78
N VAL A 938 -31.32 103.87 19.38
CA VAL A 938 -30.83 104.94 20.28
C VAL A 938 -31.33 106.32 19.82
N THR A 939 -31.45 107.29 20.72
CA THR A 939 -31.71 108.70 20.35
C THR A 939 -30.39 109.45 20.18
N GLU A 940 -30.38 110.47 19.34
CA GLU A 940 -29.31 111.45 19.21
C GLU A 940 -28.88 112.01 20.59
N GLY A 941 -27.63 111.75 20.99
CA GLY A 941 -27.08 112.11 22.30
C GLY A 941 -27.22 111.04 23.40
N ASP A 942 -28.07 110.02 23.22
CA ASP A 942 -28.22 108.91 24.17
C ASP A 942 -27.14 107.84 23.98
N THR A 943 -27.01 106.98 25.00
CA THR A 943 -26.18 105.77 24.99
C THR A 943 -27.02 104.51 25.15
N ILE A 944 -26.66 103.44 24.44
CA ILE A 944 -27.17 102.07 24.63
C ILE A 944 -26.04 101.07 24.91
N THR A 945 -26.35 99.95 25.57
CA THR A 945 -25.40 98.88 25.88
C THR A 945 -26.01 97.50 25.66
N ASP A 946 -25.21 96.53 25.23
CA ASP A 946 -25.59 95.11 25.11
C ASP A 946 -24.35 94.20 25.25
N THR A 947 -24.50 92.89 25.03
CA THR A 947 -23.41 91.90 25.14
C THR A 947 -22.97 91.26 23.81
N PHE A 948 -21.82 90.60 23.84
CA PHE A 948 -21.39 89.58 22.87
C PHE A 948 -20.74 88.42 23.64
N SER A 949 -20.86 87.20 23.11
CA SER A 949 -20.17 86.01 23.62
C SER A 949 -19.18 85.47 22.59
N LEU A 950 -18.06 84.94 23.08
CA LEU A 950 -16.94 84.49 22.26
C LEU A 950 -16.41 83.14 22.77
N SER A 951 -16.39 82.14 21.91
CA SER A 951 -15.69 80.86 22.07
C SER A 951 -14.47 80.84 21.14
N LEU A 952 -13.36 80.27 21.60
CA LEU A 952 -12.02 80.59 21.11
C LEU A 952 -11.19 79.37 20.66
N GLY A 953 -11.83 78.22 20.43
CA GLY A 953 -11.11 76.98 20.18
C GLY A 953 -10.23 76.52 21.38
N ALA A 954 -9.41 75.50 21.15
CA ALA A 954 -8.39 75.03 22.08
C ALA A 954 -7.04 75.77 21.92
N ASP A 955 -6.80 76.33 20.73
CA ASP A 955 -5.62 77.07 20.30
C ASP A 955 -5.66 78.57 20.71
N GLY A 956 -6.86 79.17 20.79
CA GLY A 956 -7.11 80.54 21.24
C GLY A 956 -7.03 81.59 20.13
N TYR A 957 -7.55 82.81 20.36
CA TYR A 957 -7.52 83.86 19.32
C TYR A 957 -6.10 84.29 18.88
N SER A 958 -5.87 84.42 17.57
CA SER A 958 -4.77 85.23 17.04
C SER A 958 -5.18 86.70 16.87
N SER A 959 -6.44 86.97 16.52
CA SER A 959 -6.96 88.34 16.43
C SER A 959 -8.47 88.43 16.67
N VAL A 960 -8.90 89.54 17.27
CA VAL A 960 -10.32 89.93 17.27
C VAL A 960 -10.42 91.31 16.63
N THR A 961 -11.29 91.43 15.64
CA THR A 961 -11.39 92.57 14.74
C THR A 961 -12.82 93.10 14.71
N VAL A 962 -12.97 94.41 14.89
CA VAL A 962 -14.23 95.11 14.63
C VAL A 962 -14.17 95.84 13.30
N TYR A 963 -15.23 95.69 12.52
CA TYR A 963 -15.50 96.47 11.32
C TYR A 963 -16.75 97.32 11.54
N THR A 964 -16.77 98.50 10.93
CA THR A 964 -18.00 99.27 10.71
C THR A 964 -18.30 99.38 9.22
N ASP A 965 -19.52 99.77 8.86
CA ASP A 965 -19.98 100.05 7.49
C ASP A 965 -19.03 100.92 6.61
N VAL A 966 -18.16 101.74 7.19
CA VAL A 966 -17.09 102.49 6.50
C VAL A 966 -15.80 101.70 6.21
N ASN A 967 -15.76 100.38 6.49
CA ASN A 967 -14.62 99.47 6.26
C ASN A 967 -13.30 99.85 6.98
N ASN A 968 -13.36 100.59 8.09
CA ASN A 968 -12.18 100.74 8.95
C ASN A 968 -12.05 99.50 9.85
N GLN A 969 -10.87 98.86 9.80
CA GLN A 969 -10.54 97.69 10.61
C GLN A 969 -9.89 98.13 11.93
N TYR A 970 -10.45 97.70 13.06
CA TYR A 970 -9.90 97.95 14.39
C TYR A 970 -9.63 96.62 15.11
N SER A 971 -8.38 96.40 15.52
CA SER A 971 -8.04 95.29 16.43
C SER A 971 -8.58 95.61 17.81
N VAL A 972 -9.30 94.66 18.40
CA VAL A 972 -9.80 94.74 19.79
C VAL A 972 -8.74 94.17 20.73
N ASP A 973 -8.49 94.86 21.84
CA ASP A 973 -7.73 94.31 22.96
C ASP A 973 -8.68 93.69 23.99
N LEU A 974 -8.63 92.36 24.12
CA LEU A 974 -9.42 91.59 25.10
C LEU A 974 -8.64 91.32 26.40
N ALA A 975 -7.50 91.97 26.64
CA ALA A 975 -6.80 91.87 27.93
C ALA A 975 -7.71 92.38 29.08
N PRO A 976 -7.68 91.77 30.28
CA PRO A 976 -8.66 92.07 31.32
C PRO A 976 -8.74 93.55 31.73
N ASN A 977 -9.95 94.11 31.73
CA ASN A 977 -10.28 95.52 31.94
C ASN A 977 -9.84 96.46 30.81
N SER A 978 -9.65 95.95 29.60
CA SER A 978 -9.39 96.76 28.40
C SER A 978 -10.70 97.13 27.71
N GLN A 979 -10.67 98.23 26.96
CA GLN A 979 -11.76 98.64 26.10
C GLN A 979 -11.22 99.22 24.79
N THR A 980 -11.93 98.98 23.70
CA THR A 980 -11.59 99.46 22.36
C THR A 980 -12.70 100.39 21.89
N THR A 981 -12.39 101.68 21.77
CA THR A 981 -13.35 102.72 21.36
C THR A 981 -13.11 103.12 19.90
N LEU A 982 -14.18 103.02 19.10
CA LEU A 982 -14.28 103.42 17.71
C LEU A 982 -15.13 104.69 17.62
N TYR A 983 -14.73 105.62 16.74
CA TYR A 983 -15.46 106.86 16.46
C TYR A 983 -15.97 106.82 15.02
N THR A 984 -17.28 106.97 14.83
CA THR A 984 -17.96 106.99 13.52
C THR A 984 -18.55 108.38 13.26
N GLU A 985 -19.22 108.60 12.11
CA GLU A 985 -19.91 109.88 11.87
C GLU A 985 -21.18 109.97 12.74
N GLU A 986 -21.76 108.81 13.05
CA GLU A 986 -23.01 108.58 13.77
C GLU A 986 -22.85 108.59 15.30
N GLY A 987 -21.70 108.14 15.83
CA GLY A 987 -21.47 108.06 17.27
C GLY A 987 -20.12 107.48 17.70
N GLN A 988 -20.05 107.06 18.96
CA GLN A 988 -18.91 106.39 19.58
C GLN A 988 -19.32 104.97 20.00
N LEU A 989 -18.65 103.95 19.45
CA LEU A 989 -18.84 102.53 19.81
C LEU A 989 -17.66 102.07 20.68
N THR A 990 -17.90 101.58 21.89
CA THR A 990 -16.89 100.99 22.78
C THR A 990 -17.18 99.51 22.97
N LEU A 991 -16.18 98.65 22.77
CA LEU A 991 -16.23 97.24 23.16
C LEU A 991 -15.34 97.01 24.38
N HIS A 992 -15.81 96.21 25.33
CA HIS A 992 -15.11 95.90 26.58
C HIS A 992 -14.63 94.44 26.60
N SER A 993 -13.50 94.19 27.27
CA SER A 993 -12.90 92.86 27.42
C SER A 993 -13.76 91.83 28.17
N ASP A 994 -14.89 92.25 28.76
CA ASP A 994 -15.80 91.40 29.54
C ASP A 994 -17.01 90.88 28.75
N GLY A 995 -17.05 91.15 27.44
CA GLY A 995 -18.18 90.75 26.58
C GLY A 995 -19.31 91.77 26.53
N THR A 996 -19.10 93.02 26.97
CA THR A 996 -20.07 94.11 26.81
C THR A 996 -19.68 95.08 25.70
N TRP A 997 -20.67 95.74 25.10
CA TRP A 997 -20.46 96.87 24.19
C TRP A 997 -21.40 98.04 24.51
N GLU A 998 -20.98 99.24 24.16
CA GLU A 998 -21.65 100.52 24.41
C GLU A 998 -21.65 101.37 23.13
N PHE A 999 -22.77 102.00 22.78
CA PHE A 999 -22.83 102.97 21.70
C PHE A 999 -23.53 104.27 22.11
N THR A 1000 -22.81 105.39 22.01
CA THR A 1000 -23.32 106.75 22.23
C THR A 1000 -23.52 107.47 20.90
N ALA A 1001 -24.73 107.94 20.61
CA ALA A 1001 -25.00 108.68 19.37
C ALA A 1001 -24.50 110.13 19.45
N ASN A 1002 -23.88 110.62 18.36
CA ASN A 1002 -23.46 112.02 18.24
C ASN A 1002 -24.67 112.97 18.25
N THR A 1003 -24.44 114.24 18.63
CA THR A 1003 -25.45 115.30 18.55
C THR A 1003 -25.26 116.19 17.30
N GLY A 1004 -26.37 116.71 16.75
CA GLY A 1004 -26.39 117.51 15.53
C GLY A 1004 -26.46 116.71 14.22
N LEU A 1005 -26.98 115.47 14.26
CA LEU A 1005 -27.02 114.55 13.12
C LEU A 1005 -28.06 114.97 12.05
N ASP A 1006 -27.77 114.70 10.78
CA ASP A 1006 -28.64 115.07 9.65
C ASP A 1006 -29.69 113.99 9.35
N PHE A 1007 -30.81 114.03 10.05
CA PHE A 1007 -31.97 113.15 9.83
C PHE A 1007 -32.74 113.38 8.52
N SER A 1008 -32.20 114.17 7.57
CA SER A 1008 -32.66 114.09 6.17
C SER A 1008 -32.22 112.79 5.48
N GLN A 1009 -31.29 112.05 6.08
CA GLN A 1009 -30.90 110.69 5.72
C GLN A 1009 -31.20 109.70 6.86
N LEU A 1010 -31.20 108.40 6.56
CA LEU A 1010 -31.25 107.36 7.61
C LEU A 1010 -29.94 107.39 8.38
N GLN A 1011 -30.03 107.48 9.70
CA GLN A 1011 -28.88 107.44 10.62
C GLN A 1011 -28.83 106.05 11.24
N THR A 1012 -27.88 105.23 10.81
CA THR A 1012 -27.70 103.84 11.26
C THR A 1012 -26.23 103.50 11.29
N LEU A 1013 -25.79 102.77 12.31
CA LEU A 1013 -24.45 102.16 12.36
C LEU A 1013 -24.60 100.65 12.26
N GLN A 1014 -23.94 100.01 11.29
CA GLN A 1014 -23.70 98.57 11.33
C GLN A 1014 -22.26 98.29 11.74
N PHE A 1015 -22.07 97.40 12.71
CA PHE A 1015 -20.76 96.87 13.06
C PHE A 1015 -20.73 95.35 13.01
N PHE A 1016 -19.54 94.80 12.81
CA PHE A 1016 -19.25 93.37 12.77
C PHE A 1016 -18.13 93.09 13.77
N ILE A 1017 -18.26 92.03 14.56
CA ILE A 1017 -17.15 91.46 15.34
C ILE A 1017 -16.73 90.19 14.61
N SER A 1018 -15.44 90.07 14.28
CA SER A 1018 -14.87 88.84 13.73
C SER A 1018 -13.73 88.38 14.62
N VAL A 1019 -13.70 87.09 14.91
CA VAL A 1019 -12.58 86.38 15.53
C VAL A 1019 -11.79 85.65 14.45
N GLU A 1020 -10.47 85.59 14.65
CA GLU A 1020 -9.54 84.70 13.97
C GLU A 1020 -8.75 83.99 15.07
N ASP A 1021 -8.74 82.66 15.06
CA ASP A 1021 -7.99 81.83 16.00
C ASP A 1021 -6.51 81.68 15.64
N GLY A 1022 -5.80 80.83 16.37
CA GLY A 1022 -4.36 80.65 16.38
C GLY A 1022 -3.82 79.96 15.12
N ASP A 1023 -4.61 79.09 14.48
CA ASP A 1023 -4.28 78.49 13.18
C ASP A 1023 -4.92 79.23 11.98
N GLY A 1024 -5.99 79.99 12.19
CA GLY A 1024 -6.47 81.04 11.29
C GLY A 1024 -7.90 80.86 10.78
N ASP A 1025 -8.67 79.98 11.40
CA ASP A 1025 -10.11 79.84 11.23
C ASP A 1025 -10.86 81.04 11.82
N LYS A 1026 -12.08 81.28 11.32
CA LYS A 1026 -12.75 82.58 11.47
C LYS A 1026 -14.25 82.46 11.56
N ASP A 1027 -14.80 83.18 12.53
CA ASP A 1027 -16.22 83.49 12.59
C ASP A 1027 -16.45 85.01 12.69
N ALA A 1028 -17.64 85.45 12.30
CA ALA A 1028 -18.03 86.85 12.32
C ALA A 1028 -19.54 87.05 12.39
N ASP A 1029 -19.99 87.81 13.38
CA ASP A 1029 -21.38 88.25 13.55
C ASP A 1029 -21.52 89.78 13.48
N SER A 1030 -22.75 90.28 13.30
CA SER A 1030 -23.02 91.70 13.01
C SER A 1030 -24.28 92.25 13.68
N HIS A 1031 -24.17 93.46 14.21
CA HIS A 1031 -25.28 94.18 14.84
C HIS A 1031 -25.57 95.51 14.13
N LEU A 1032 -26.84 95.92 14.12
CA LEU A 1032 -27.34 97.13 13.45
C LEU A 1032 -28.11 98.04 14.42
N ILE A 1033 -27.57 99.23 14.64
CA ILE A 1033 -28.14 100.28 15.50
C ILE A 1033 -28.84 101.33 14.62
N SER A 1034 -30.08 101.70 14.98
CA SER A 1034 -30.83 102.79 14.34
C SER A 1034 -30.92 104.02 15.24
N ILE A 1035 -30.54 105.19 14.74
CA ILE A 1035 -30.53 106.44 15.50
C ILE A 1035 -31.77 107.28 15.19
N LYS A 1036 -32.36 107.89 16.22
CA LYS A 1036 -33.52 108.80 16.13
C LYS A 1036 -33.14 110.23 16.49
N GLN A 1037 -33.81 111.21 15.88
CA GLN A 1037 -33.64 112.62 16.21
C GLN A 1037 -34.19 112.94 17.61
N ALA A 1038 -33.48 113.80 18.36
CA ALA A 1038 -33.98 114.34 19.63
C ALA A 1038 -35.17 115.29 19.44
N ALA A 1039 -36.07 115.34 20.43
CA ALA A 1039 -37.22 116.26 20.40
C ALA A 1039 -36.78 117.73 20.53
N GLN A 1040 -37.65 118.67 20.15
CA GLN A 1040 -37.40 120.11 20.31
C GLN A 1040 -37.91 120.57 21.69
N PRO A 1041 -37.24 121.52 22.37
CA PRO A 1041 -37.68 122.02 23.67
C PRO A 1041 -39.09 122.63 23.66
N ILE A 1042 -39.79 122.46 24.78
CA ILE A 1042 -41.10 123.06 25.06
C ILE A 1042 -40.89 124.23 26.03
N GLU A 1043 -41.13 125.46 25.56
CA GLU A 1043 -40.96 126.67 26.35
C GLU A 1043 -42.32 127.31 26.69
N GLY A 1044 -42.49 127.71 27.96
CA GLY A 1044 -43.59 128.52 28.45
C GLY A 1044 -43.42 130.01 28.16
N THR A 1045 -44.03 130.86 28.99
CA THR A 1045 -44.01 132.31 28.83
C THR A 1045 -43.66 133.02 30.14
N ALA A 1046 -43.92 134.33 30.23
CA ALA A 1046 -43.68 135.10 31.45
C ALA A 1046 -44.96 135.26 32.30
N GLY A 1047 -45.77 134.20 32.37
CA GLY A 1047 -46.86 134.08 33.32
C GLY A 1047 -47.55 132.71 33.26
N ASN A 1048 -48.15 132.32 34.38
CA ASN A 1048 -48.77 131.02 34.67
C ASN A 1048 -49.32 130.24 33.46
N ASP A 1049 -48.53 129.29 32.97
CA ASP A 1049 -48.79 128.41 31.84
C ASP A 1049 -49.14 126.97 32.28
N VAL A 1050 -49.64 126.19 31.31
CA VAL A 1050 -49.88 124.75 31.48
C VAL A 1050 -49.17 124.03 30.34
N LEU A 1051 -48.05 123.39 30.66
CA LEU A 1051 -47.18 122.70 29.71
C LEU A 1051 -47.39 121.19 29.82
N THR A 1052 -47.33 120.50 28.68
CA THR A 1052 -47.49 119.05 28.61
C THR A 1052 -46.62 118.52 27.49
N GLY A 1053 -45.65 117.67 27.82
CA GLY A 1053 -44.83 116.94 26.87
C GLY A 1053 -45.58 115.77 26.23
N THR A 1054 -44.84 114.79 25.70
CA THR A 1054 -45.40 113.76 24.83
C THR A 1054 -45.12 112.33 25.30
N GLN A 1055 -44.48 111.50 24.49
CA GLN A 1055 -44.07 110.13 24.77
C GLN A 1055 -42.60 109.92 24.36
N THR A 1056 -41.83 111.01 24.29
CA THR A 1056 -40.42 111.09 23.93
C THR A 1056 -39.70 112.03 24.88
N SER A 1057 -38.41 111.79 25.14
CA SER A 1057 -37.58 112.67 25.98
C SER A 1057 -37.57 114.12 25.48
N GLU A 1058 -38.02 115.03 26.33
CA GLU A 1058 -38.17 116.45 26.05
C GLU A 1058 -37.52 117.34 27.14
N LEU A 1059 -37.05 118.52 26.73
CA LEU A 1059 -36.67 119.60 27.65
C LEU A 1059 -37.87 120.54 27.78
N ILE A 1060 -38.39 120.71 28.99
CA ILE A 1060 -39.57 121.56 29.25
C ILE A 1060 -39.19 122.68 30.24
N LEU A 1061 -39.39 123.93 29.83
CA LEU A 1061 -39.01 125.15 30.57
C LEU A 1061 -40.26 126.01 30.84
N GLY A 1062 -40.60 126.27 32.11
CA GLY A 1062 -41.73 127.13 32.50
C GLY A 1062 -41.47 128.61 32.24
N LEU A 1063 -40.38 129.13 32.81
CA LEU A 1063 -39.82 130.49 32.71
C LEU A 1063 -40.22 131.45 33.86
N GLU A 1064 -41.19 132.36 33.70
CA GLU A 1064 -41.66 133.21 34.83
C GLU A 1064 -43.16 132.99 35.08
N GLY A 1065 -43.58 132.78 36.34
CA GLY A 1065 -45.00 132.58 36.71
C GLY A 1065 -45.23 131.25 37.43
N ASP A 1066 -46.38 131.09 38.12
CA ASP A 1066 -46.68 129.80 38.77
C ASP A 1066 -47.31 128.83 37.75
N ASP A 1067 -46.49 127.92 37.22
CA ASP A 1067 -46.79 127.03 36.11
C ASP A 1067 -47.27 125.64 36.55
N THR A 1068 -47.83 124.89 35.60
CA THR A 1068 -48.11 123.46 35.76
C THR A 1068 -47.51 122.69 34.59
N ILE A 1069 -46.46 121.92 34.86
CA ILE A 1069 -45.67 121.20 33.87
C ILE A 1069 -45.85 119.70 34.06
N SER A 1070 -46.15 118.98 32.98
CA SER A 1070 -46.19 117.52 32.92
C SER A 1070 -45.29 117.04 31.78
N GLY A 1071 -44.29 116.19 32.06
CA GLY A 1071 -43.42 115.58 31.04
C GLY A 1071 -44.21 114.60 30.19
N GLY A 1072 -44.73 113.56 30.84
CA GLY A 1072 -45.72 112.63 30.30
C GLY A 1072 -45.14 111.23 30.12
N GLY A 1073 -44.08 111.12 29.33
CA GLY A 1073 -43.31 109.89 29.26
C GLY A 1073 -42.19 109.94 28.24
N GLY A 1074 -41.11 109.23 28.52
CA GLY A 1074 -39.79 109.60 28.03
C GLY A 1074 -38.93 109.94 29.24
N ARG A 1075 -37.63 110.17 29.03
CA ARG A 1075 -36.76 110.75 30.06
C ARG A 1075 -36.73 112.26 29.86
N ASP A 1076 -37.56 112.98 30.58
CA ASP A 1076 -37.78 114.41 30.41
C ASP A 1076 -36.90 115.24 31.35
N LYS A 1077 -36.49 116.44 30.92
CA LYS A 1077 -35.81 117.43 31.77
C LYS A 1077 -36.75 118.61 32.01
N LEU A 1078 -37.30 118.71 33.22
CA LEU A 1078 -38.30 119.70 33.60
C LEU A 1078 -37.66 120.81 34.45
N ALA A 1079 -37.83 122.06 34.05
CA ALA A 1079 -37.44 123.22 34.84
C ALA A 1079 -38.62 124.19 34.95
N GLY A 1080 -39.11 124.42 36.17
CA GLY A 1080 -40.11 125.46 36.44
C GLY A 1080 -39.52 126.86 36.22
N MET A 1081 -38.44 127.13 36.95
CA MET A 1081 -37.69 128.40 37.03
C MET A 1081 -38.33 129.38 38.04
N ASP A 1082 -38.89 130.52 37.59
CA ASP A 1082 -39.16 131.68 38.45
C ASP A 1082 -40.66 131.79 38.83
N GLY A 1083 -41.14 130.91 39.71
CA GLY A 1083 -42.54 130.89 40.20
C GLY A 1083 -42.86 129.67 41.07
N TYR A 1084 -44.04 129.61 41.71
CA TYR A 1084 -44.39 128.44 42.54
C TYR A 1084 -44.93 127.29 41.69
N ASP A 1085 -44.03 126.52 41.08
CA ASP A 1085 -44.39 125.60 40.01
C ASP A 1085 -44.88 124.24 40.52
N THR A 1086 -45.70 123.59 39.70
CA THR A 1086 -46.16 122.21 39.92
C THR A 1086 -45.65 121.32 38.79
N LEU A 1087 -44.80 120.36 39.13
CA LEU A 1087 -44.09 119.50 38.18
C LEU A 1087 -44.57 118.04 38.32
N GLU A 1088 -44.82 117.37 37.20
CA GLU A 1088 -45.14 115.94 37.08
C GLU A 1088 -44.21 115.36 36.02
N GLY A 1089 -43.34 114.42 36.38
CA GLY A 1089 -42.40 113.79 35.44
C GLY A 1089 -43.16 112.90 34.46
N GLY A 1090 -43.81 111.87 34.99
CA GLY A 1090 -44.62 110.93 34.23
C GLY A 1090 -44.08 109.51 34.26
N ALA A 1091 -43.37 109.10 33.20
CA ALA A 1091 -43.03 107.70 33.00
C ALA A 1091 -41.68 107.50 32.29
N GLN A 1092 -40.84 106.66 32.90
CA GLN A 1092 -39.37 106.59 32.77
C GLN A 1092 -38.69 107.51 33.80
N SER A 1093 -37.38 107.69 33.68
CA SER A 1093 -36.53 108.40 34.64
C SER A 1093 -36.42 109.87 34.24
N ASP A 1094 -37.02 110.76 35.02
CA ASP A 1094 -37.11 112.18 34.73
C ASP A 1094 -36.11 113.01 35.55
N THR A 1095 -35.74 114.19 35.05
CA THR A 1095 -34.77 115.09 35.68
C THR A 1095 -35.41 116.45 35.98
N PHE A 1096 -35.57 116.78 37.25
CA PHE A 1096 -36.16 118.05 37.68
C PHE A 1096 -35.07 119.06 38.07
N VAL A 1097 -34.98 120.19 37.35
CA VAL A 1097 -33.97 121.23 37.58
C VAL A 1097 -34.35 122.08 38.78
N LEU A 1098 -33.41 122.28 39.71
CA LEU A 1098 -33.56 123.12 40.90
C LEU A 1098 -33.06 124.54 40.63
N ASP A 1099 -33.93 125.55 40.67
CA ASP A 1099 -33.47 126.95 40.71
C ASP A 1099 -32.93 127.32 42.09
N LEU A 1100 -31.63 127.08 42.28
CA LEU A 1100 -30.89 127.49 43.48
C LEU A 1100 -30.41 128.95 43.43
N THR A 1101 -30.82 129.72 42.41
CA THR A 1101 -30.58 131.18 42.32
C THR A 1101 -31.65 131.98 43.07
N ASN A 1102 -32.87 131.46 43.21
CA ASN A 1102 -34.00 132.09 43.90
C ASN A 1102 -34.55 131.26 45.08
N LEU A 1103 -33.77 131.19 46.17
CA LEU A 1103 -34.10 130.45 47.41
C LEU A 1103 -35.32 130.98 48.22
N THR A 1104 -36.20 131.79 47.62
CA THR A 1104 -37.46 132.25 48.25
C THR A 1104 -38.72 131.59 47.68
N ILE A 1105 -38.53 130.78 46.65
CA ILE A 1105 -39.53 130.02 45.91
C ILE A 1105 -39.20 128.53 46.07
N ALA A 1106 -40.22 127.69 46.05
CA ALA A 1106 -40.06 126.24 46.25
C ALA A 1106 -41.16 125.47 45.55
N ASP A 1107 -40.78 124.77 44.48
CA ASP A 1107 -41.69 124.05 43.60
C ASP A 1107 -42.30 122.81 44.25
N LEU A 1108 -43.28 122.23 43.59
CA LEU A 1108 -43.94 120.99 43.99
C LEU A 1108 -43.78 119.92 42.91
N ILE A 1109 -42.90 118.94 43.14
CA ILE A 1109 -42.92 117.69 42.36
C ILE A 1109 -44.05 116.80 42.88
N THR A 1110 -44.83 116.25 41.96
CA THR A 1110 -46.06 115.51 42.28
C THR A 1110 -45.85 114.00 42.37
N ASP A 1111 -44.87 113.43 41.66
CA ASP A 1111 -44.75 111.99 41.39
C ASP A 1111 -43.35 111.36 41.61
N TYR A 1112 -42.33 112.13 42.01
CA TYR A 1112 -40.92 111.74 42.17
C TYR A 1112 -40.66 110.27 42.62
N ILE A 1113 -39.99 109.50 41.77
CA ILE A 1113 -39.67 108.09 41.93
C ILE A 1113 -38.24 107.91 42.44
N SER A 1114 -38.06 107.56 43.72
CA SER A 1114 -36.73 107.55 44.35
C SER A 1114 -35.90 106.26 44.17
N SER A 1115 -36.30 105.32 43.28
CA SER A 1115 -35.57 104.05 43.04
C SER A 1115 -36.18 103.21 41.92
N GLY A 1116 -35.36 102.56 41.10
CA GLY A 1116 -35.79 101.69 40.01
C GLY A 1116 -34.99 101.95 38.72
N ALA A 1117 -35.41 101.35 37.60
CA ALA A 1117 -34.92 101.73 36.27
C ALA A 1117 -35.54 103.05 35.78
N ASP A 1118 -36.68 103.42 36.37
CA ASP A 1118 -37.43 104.66 36.16
C ASP A 1118 -37.27 105.56 37.41
N ALA A 1119 -36.04 105.73 37.91
CA ALA A 1119 -35.76 106.57 39.09
C ALA A 1119 -35.45 108.01 38.68
N ASP A 1120 -36.04 108.98 39.35
CA ASP A 1120 -35.94 110.39 39.01
C ASP A 1120 -34.73 111.06 39.66
N LEU A 1121 -34.18 112.05 38.96
CA LEU A 1121 -33.03 112.84 39.38
C LEU A 1121 -33.44 114.29 39.64
N LEU A 1122 -32.77 114.93 40.57
CA LEU A 1122 -32.81 116.39 40.74
C LEU A 1122 -31.54 116.97 40.16
N ASP A 1123 -31.63 117.95 39.27
CA ASP A 1123 -30.47 118.62 38.71
C ASP A 1123 -30.23 119.95 39.41
N ALA A 1124 -29.15 120.01 40.20
CA ALA A 1124 -28.70 121.21 40.87
C ALA A 1124 -27.56 121.93 40.13
N THR A 1125 -27.11 121.45 38.97
CA THR A 1125 -25.82 121.83 38.33
C THR A 1125 -25.65 123.35 38.10
N GLU A 1126 -26.73 124.13 38.03
CA GLU A 1126 -26.68 125.61 37.95
C GLU A 1126 -26.35 126.33 39.28
N MET A 1127 -25.80 125.64 40.29
CA MET A 1127 -25.43 126.21 41.60
C MET A 1127 -24.58 127.49 41.54
N VAL A 1128 -24.92 128.49 42.36
CA VAL A 1128 -24.13 129.72 42.52
C VAL A 1128 -23.00 129.54 43.53
N GLY A 1129 -22.01 128.71 43.21
CA GLY A 1129 -20.80 128.51 44.04
C GLY A 1129 -19.82 127.50 43.46
N GLY A 1130 -18.58 127.93 43.16
CA GLY A 1130 -17.56 127.08 42.54
C GLY A 1130 -16.83 126.13 43.51
N GLU A 1131 -17.56 125.48 44.42
CA GLU A 1131 -17.04 124.48 45.35
C GLU A 1131 -17.50 123.06 44.93
N GLN A 1132 -16.72 122.04 45.26
CA GLN A 1132 -16.99 120.66 44.84
C GLN A 1132 -17.79 119.95 45.94
N ILE A 1133 -19.05 119.61 45.65
CA ILE A 1133 -19.88 118.78 46.51
C ILE A 1133 -19.70 117.32 46.08
N ASP A 1134 -19.52 116.44 47.05
CA ASP A 1134 -19.46 114.99 46.90
C ASP A 1134 -20.33 114.29 47.95
N GLN A 1135 -20.46 112.97 47.86
CA GLN A 1135 -21.27 112.18 48.80
C GLN A 1135 -20.85 112.31 50.28
N ALA A 1136 -19.64 112.78 50.57
CA ALA A 1136 -19.14 112.93 51.93
C ALA A 1136 -19.46 114.30 52.56
N ASN A 1137 -19.82 115.33 51.78
CA ASN A 1137 -20.16 116.67 52.28
C ASN A 1137 -21.57 117.16 51.90
N ALA A 1138 -22.32 116.48 51.03
CA ALA A 1138 -23.61 117.01 50.55
C ALA A 1138 -24.69 117.18 51.63
N GLU A 1139 -24.67 116.42 52.73
CA GLU A 1139 -25.56 116.63 53.89
C GLU A 1139 -25.26 117.92 54.68
N ASP A 1140 -24.12 118.60 54.42
CA ASP A 1140 -23.88 119.97 54.90
C ASP A 1140 -24.61 121.03 54.04
N TYR A 1141 -25.02 120.66 52.81
CA TYR A 1141 -25.65 121.56 51.82
C TYR A 1141 -27.14 121.27 51.60
N PHE A 1142 -27.54 120.00 51.54
CA PHE A 1142 -28.91 119.58 51.24
C PHE A 1142 -29.47 118.78 52.41
N GLN A 1143 -30.72 119.04 52.77
CA GLN A 1143 -31.44 118.30 53.79
C GLN A 1143 -32.85 117.95 53.30
N LEU A 1144 -33.13 116.65 53.21
CA LEU A 1144 -34.47 116.13 52.98
C LEU A 1144 -35.15 115.90 54.34
N SER A 1145 -36.32 116.49 54.59
CA SER A 1145 -37.10 116.15 55.78
C SER A 1145 -38.60 116.36 55.60
N GLY A 1146 -39.40 115.34 55.88
CA GLY A 1146 -40.85 115.44 55.87
C GLY A 1146 -41.49 115.71 54.50
N GLY A 1147 -40.78 115.44 53.40
CA GLY A 1147 -41.20 115.75 52.02
C GLY A 1147 -40.80 117.15 51.55
N ILE A 1148 -39.86 117.79 52.24
CA ILE A 1148 -39.28 119.08 51.87
C ILE A 1148 -37.78 118.89 51.67
N LEU A 1149 -37.25 119.32 50.53
CA LEU A 1149 -35.82 119.52 50.32
C LEU A 1149 -35.46 120.96 50.68
N SER A 1150 -34.46 121.12 51.54
CA SER A 1150 -33.92 122.41 51.94
C SER A 1150 -32.43 122.49 51.56
N PHE A 1151 -31.96 123.70 51.31
CA PHE A 1151 -30.61 124.01 50.88
C PHE A 1151 -29.94 125.04 51.80
N ASP A 1152 -28.68 124.79 52.18
CA ASP A 1152 -27.77 125.72 52.85
C ASP A 1152 -26.67 126.14 51.87
N GLN A 1153 -26.69 127.40 51.47
CA GLN A 1153 -25.77 127.95 50.47
C GLN A 1153 -24.31 128.00 50.94
N ASP A 1154 -24.03 127.97 52.26
CA ASP A 1154 -22.65 128.10 52.78
C ASP A 1154 -21.98 126.78 53.18
N GLY A 1155 -22.74 125.68 53.28
CA GLY A 1155 -22.19 124.34 53.51
C GLY A 1155 -21.43 124.16 54.83
N THR A 1156 -21.66 125.01 55.85
CA THR A 1156 -20.89 124.95 57.12
C THR A 1156 -21.54 124.12 58.25
N GLY A 1157 -22.64 123.41 57.94
CA GLY A 1157 -23.08 122.18 58.61
C GLY A 1157 -23.56 122.26 60.07
N THR A 1158 -23.58 123.44 60.73
CA THR A 1158 -23.86 123.47 62.19
C THR A 1158 -24.69 124.60 62.81
N ASN A 1159 -25.16 125.67 62.15
CA ASN A 1159 -26.13 126.64 62.78
C ASN A 1159 -26.77 127.74 61.88
N HIS A 1160 -27.00 127.52 60.58
CA HIS A 1160 -27.57 128.56 59.69
C HIS A 1160 -28.88 128.17 58.98
N SER A 1161 -29.47 129.10 58.25
CA SER A 1161 -30.86 129.04 57.75
C SER A 1161 -30.95 128.23 56.46
N MET A 1162 -31.19 126.94 56.59
CA MET A 1162 -31.76 126.09 55.54
C MET A 1162 -32.98 126.79 54.93
N GLU A 1163 -32.87 127.19 53.67
CA GLU A 1163 -34.01 127.70 52.90
C GLU A 1163 -34.67 126.55 52.15
N GLN A 1164 -35.99 126.61 52.06
CA GLN A 1164 -36.79 125.58 51.40
C GLN A 1164 -36.70 125.78 49.88
N VAL A 1165 -36.28 124.75 49.14
CA VAL A 1165 -36.10 124.82 47.67
C VAL A 1165 -37.05 123.93 46.90
N MET A 1166 -37.57 122.85 47.50
CA MET A 1166 -38.53 121.97 46.81
C MET A 1166 -39.43 121.21 47.77
N ASN A 1167 -40.64 120.89 47.29
CA ASN A 1167 -41.65 120.07 47.94
C ASN A 1167 -41.94 118.81 47.12
N PHE A 1168 -42.24 117.72 47.82
CA PHE A 1168 -42.75 116.49 47.23
C PHE A 1168 -44.17 116.23 47.71
N SER A 1169 -45.11 115.95 46.80
CA SER A 1169 -46.50 115.63 47.18
C SER A 1169 -46.58 114.35 48.03
N SER A 1170 -45.67 113.41 47.77
CA SER A 1170 -45.40 112.19 48.52
C SER A 1170 -43.94 112.20 48.96
N PRO A 1171 -43.62 112.24 50.28
CA PRO A 1171 -42.23 112.30 50.75
C PRO A 1171 -41.39 111.10 50.27
N PRO A 1172 -40.32 111.31 49.48
CA PRO A 1172 -39.41 110.24 49.12
C PRO A 1172 -38.50 109.86 50.29
N ALA A 1173 -37.96 108.64 50.27
CA ALA A 1173 -37.03 108.15 51.30
C ALA A 1173 -35.58 108.64 51.07
N GLN A 1174 -35.24 108.88 49.81
CA GLN A 1174 -34.01 109.53 49.36
C GLN A 1174 -34.30 110.37 48.12
N VAL A 1175 -33.45 111.35 47.83
CA VAL A 1175 -33.37 112.01 46.52
C VAL A 1175 -31.95 111.87 45.99
N GLU A 1176 -31.82 111.76 44.67
CA GLU A 1176 -30.53 111.70 43.97
C GLU A 1176 -30.32 113.02 43.24
N ILE A 1177 -29.23 113.73 43.58
CA ILE A 1177 -28.98 115.11 43.14
C ILE A 1177 -27.72 115.15 42.26
N ILE A 1178 -27.88 115.59 41.02
CA ILE A 1178 -26.78 115.89 40.09
C ILE A 1178 -26.19 117.25 40.50
N ILE A 1179 -24.90 117.27 40.83
CA ILE A 1179 -24.12 118.49 41.08
C ILE A 1179 -23.21 118.82 39.89
N ASP A 1180 -22.69 117.77 39.25
CA ASP A 1180 -21.75 117.81 38.14
C ASP A 1180 -22.11 116.61 37.25
N GLU A 1181 -22.47 116.86 36.00
CA GLU A 1181 -22.85 115.82 35.02
C GLU A 1181 -21.73 114.79 34.76
N SER A 1182 -20.49 115.05 35.21
CA SER A 1182 -19.36 114.11 35.14
C SER A 1182 -19.12 113.29 36.41
N GLN A 1183 -19.93 113.47 37.46
CA GLN A 1183 -19.90 112.70 38.72
C GLN A 1183 -21.15 111.83 38.86
N ALA A 1184 -21.08 110.80 39.69
CA ALA A 1184 -22.28 110.09 40.12
C ALA A 1184 -23.19 111.02 40.95
N PRO A 1185 -24.52 110.96 40.82
CA PRO A 1185 -25.45 111.73 41.64
C PRO A 1185 -25.21 111.51 43.13
N VAL A 1186 -25.40 112.56 43.92
CA VAL A 1186 -25.26 112.50 45.37
C VAL A 1186 -26.60 112.17 46.01
N ILE A 1187 -26.61 111.16 46.88
CA ILE A 1187 -27.81 110.67 47.56
C ILE A 1187 -28.00 111.41 48.88
N ILE A 1188 -29.16 112.03 49.06
CA ILE A 1188 -29.61 112.66 50.32
C ILE A 1188 -30.78 111.85 50.88
N THR A 1189 -30.74 111.53 52.18
CA THR A 1189 -31.75 110.64 52.82
C THR A 1189 -32.62 111.38 53.85
N SER A 1190 -33.87 110.93 54.05
CA SER A 1190 -34.92 111.61 54.85
C SER A 1190 -34.84 111.44 56.37
#